data_AF-A0A543LIZ5-F1
#
_entry.id   AF-A0A543LIZ5-F1
#
_cell.length_a   1.000
_cell.length_b   1.000
_cell.length_c   1.000
_cell.angle_alpha   90.00
_cell.angle_beta   90.00
_cell.angle_gamma   90.00
#
_symmetry.space_group_name_H-M   'P 1'
#
loop_
_entity.id
_entity.type
_entity.pdbx_description
1 polymer ?
#
loop_
_entity_poly.entity_id
_entity_poly.type
_entity_poly.pdbx_seq_one_letter_code
_entity_poly.pdbx_strand_id
1 'polypeptide(L)'
;MIQPTAASAEPAPSLRPLPIDVVSIQSQVVYGRVGNNVAVPALQAQGLTVAAVPTVVLSNTPHYPTIHGGPVPAAWFEGYLRDLSARGVLPPLRAILTGYLGGPEQAQALGSWIGQAMEVQPALRVVVDPVLGDHDHGEYVSPGMADAYRRHLLSLADGLTPNGFELAHLTGMAVNRVESVVAAARTLLTGRTQWVAVTSAAPDTWAHDEMQVVLVTRTQAEVIRHPRIDATSKGTGDLFCATLTGYWLNGASVPQATAQACRQVVRALRHTQQGQCAELLFPPMATRQDDGQPQAHERDVRQFTYQIGNGDLSMQPAASHLMRAYARQPVSFVRGSGARLWDDQGVEYLDAIAGVAVTSLGHAHPEISAAIAQQAGTLLHTSNVFRIDWQERLGERLCALTGMQRAFFCNSGAEANETALKLARLHGHRKQVANPKIVVMENGFHGRTIATLSATGNLAKQGGFEPLLPGFLHLSYDDIEAVRQAAEQSPDIVAVLIEPVQGEGGIRVARADYLRELRALCDQHGWLLMLDEIQTGMGRTGAWFGYQHAAITPDVMTVAKALGNGFPIGACLARGAAADLFSPGQHGSTFGGNPLACRVGCTVLDLMTRDELPRRAAVLGARLLDSLQKALGGHPNVNAIRGQGLMVGIELDRNCTELVGRALAEQRLLITVTRGSVIRLLPPLICDEMQIDDIVVRVARLLASNVAKNAIVEAAAQTIVGR
;
A
#
# COMPACT_ATOMS: atom_id res chain seq x y z
N MET A 1 -65.44 28.32 -3.21
CA MET A 1 -64.95 27.41 -2.15
C MET A 1 -64.78 26.02 -2.75
N ILE A 2 -63.56 25.62 -3.08
CA ILE A 2 -63.17 24.21 -3.25
C ILE A 2 -61.74 24.09 -2.71
N GLN A 3 -61.59 23.43 -1.56
CA GLN A 3 -60.29 23.05 -0.97
C GLN A 3 -59.71 21.83 -1.70
N PRO A 4 -58.38 21.71 -1.87
CA PRO A 4 -57.76 20.48 -2.33
C PRO A 4 -57.69 19.46 -1.18
N THR A 5 -58.09 18.23 -1.48
CA THR A 5 -58.10 17.07 -0.59
C THR A 5 -56.68 16.61 -0.23
N ALA A 6 -56.43 16.40 1.06
CA ALA A 6 -55.22 15.79 1.58
C ALA A 6 -55.16 14.31 1.15
N ALA A 7 -54.17 13.96 0.33
CA ALA A 7 -53.82 12.57 0.08
C ALA A 7 -53.14 12.00 1.33
N SER A 8 -53.71 10.94 1.88
CA SER A 8 -53.12 10.13 2.93
C SER A 8 -51.82 9.50 2.41
N ALA A 9 -50.69 9.89 2.99
CA ALA A 9 -49.41 9.22 2.74
C ALA A 9 -49.46 7.80 3.31
N GLU A 10 -49.33 6.79 2.44
CA GLU A 10 -49.09 5.42 2.88
C GLU A 10 -47.76 5.34 3.66
N PRO A 11 -47.69 4.58 4.76
CA PRO A 11 -46.44 4.40 5.50
C PRO A 11 -45.42 3.69 4.60
N ALA A 12 -44.22 4.26 4.50
CA ALA A 12 -43.11 3.67 3.76
C ALA A 12 -42.89 2.21 4.20
N PRO A 13 -42.64 1.27 3.27
CA PRO A 13 -42.44 -0.13 3.61
C PRO A 13 -41.27 -0.28 4.59
N SER A 14 -41.53 -0.91 5.74
CA SER A 14 -40.51 -1.19 6.75
C SER A 14 -39.42 -2.07 6.14
N LEU A 15 -38.21 -1.54 6.03
CA LEU A 15 -37.05 -2.30 5.54
C LEU A 15 -36.82 -3.52 6.46
N ARG A 16 -36.61 -4.70 5.86
CA ARG A 16 -36.28 -5.90 6.64
C ARG A 16 -34.89 -5.71 7.29
N PRO A 17 -34.73 -6.00 8.60
CA PRO A 17 -33.43 -6.02 9.26
C PRO A 17 -32.43 -6.93 8.55
N LEU A 18 -31.15 -6.55 8.58
CA LEU A 18 -30.06 -7.43 8.15
C LEU A 18 -29.98 -8.63 9.11
N PRO A 19 -29.96 -9.88 8.62
CA PRO A 19 -29.86 -11.04 9.50
C PRO A 19 -28.44 -11.13 10.09
N ILE A 20 -28.31 -10.90 11.40
CA ILE A 20 -27.03 -10.98 12.11
C ILE A 20 -27.06 -12.21 13.04
N ASP A 21 -26.12 -13.13 12.86
CA ASP A 21 -25.95 -14.30 13.72
C ASP A 21 -25.15 -13.95 14.99
N VAL A 22 -24.12 -13.10 14.86
CA VAL A 22 -23.18 -12.79 15.95
C VAL A 22 -22.89 -11.29 16.02
N VAL A 23 -22.89 -10.73 17.22
CA VAL A 23 -22.30 -9.41 17.48
C VAL A 23 -20.91 -9.62 18.09
N SER A 24 -19.88 -9.13 17.41
CA SER A 24 -18.48 -9.21 17.86
C SER A 24 -18.05 -7.85 18.41
N ILE A 25 -17.72 -7.81 19.70
CA ILE A 25 -17.45 -6.62 20.50
C ILE A 25 -16.00 -6.65 20.97
N GLN A 26 -15.10 -6.15 20.13
CA GLN A 26 -13.66 -6.21 20.34
C GLN A 26 -13.00 -4.91 19.89
N SER A 27 -11.69 -4.78 20.10
CA SER A 27 -10.91 -3.67 19.57
C SER A 27 -10.92 -3.68 18.03
N GLN A 28 -10.79 -2.51 17.41
CA GLN A 28 -10.64 -2.37 15.96
C GLN A 28 -9.37 -1.56 15.67
N VAL A 29 -8.36 -2.25 15.16
CA VAL A 29 -7.06 -1.64 14.85
C VAL A 29 -6.99 -1.24 13.39
N VAL A 30 -6.29 -0.14 13.09
CA VAL A 30 -6.08 0.30 11.69
C VAL A 30 -5.07 -0.57 10.95
N TYR A 31 -4.16 -1.20 11.69
CA TYR A 31 -3.13 -2.09 11.16
C TYR A 31 -2.90 -3.24 12.13
N GLY A 32 -2.69 -4.43 11.56
CA GLY A 32 -2.53 -5.66 12.31
C GLY A 32 -3.79 -6.48 12.44
N ARG A 33 -3.62 -7.63 13.11
CA ARG A 33 -4.62 -8.69 13.21
C ARG A 33 -4.94 -8.94 14.67
N VAL A 34 -5.72 -8.02 15.24
CA VAL A 34 -6.20 -8.03 16.63
C VAL A 34 -7.66 -7.62 16.66
N GLY A 35 -8.41 -8.13 17.63
CA GLY A 35 -9.81 -7.80 17.85
C GLY A 35 -10.70 -8.17 16.66
N ASN A 36 -11.57 -7.24 16.27
CA ASN A 36 -12.51 -7.42 15.16
C ASN A 36 -11.81 -7.63 13.80
N ASN A 37 -10.54 -7.22 13.62
CA ASN A 37 -9.76 -7.52 12.41
C ASN A 37 -9.44 -9.02 12.27
N VAL A 38 -9.66 -9.79 13.34
CA VAL A 38 -9.50 -11.25 13.41
C VAL A 38 -10.83 -11.95 13.67
N ALA A 39 -11.57 -11.53 14.68
CA ALA A 39 -12.78 -12.24 15.09
C ALA A 39 -13.85 -12.27 13.99
N VAL A 40 -14.07 -11.15 13.28
CA VAL A 40 -15.08 -11.05 12.23
C VAL A 40 -14.76 -11.97 11.05
N PRO A 41 -13.55 -11.94 10.43
CA PRO A 41 -13.20 -12.90 9.39
C PRO A 41 -13.27 -14.37 9.85
N ALA A 42 -12.86 -14.67 11.08
CA ALA A 42 -12.88 -16.05 11.60
C ALA A 42 -14.31 -16.61 11.73
N LEU A 43 -15.24 -15.79 12.23
CA LEU A 43 -16.66 -16.15 12.32
C LEU A 43 -17.33 -16.22 10.94
N GLN A 44 -17.00 -15.29 10.03
CA GLN A 44 -17.51 -15.30 8.66
C GLN A 44 -17.03 -16.54 7.88
N ALA A 45 -15.81 -17.02 8.13
CA ALA A 45 -15.31 -18.27 7.55
C ALA A 45 -16.12 -19.50 8.01
N GLN A 46 -16.86 -19.41 9.12
CA GLN A 46 -17.79 -20.43 9.59
C GLN A 46 -19.22 -20.24 9.05
N GLY A 47 -19.43 -19.30 8.12
CA GLY A 47 -20.72 -19.03 7.49
C GLY A 47 -21.66 -18.18 8.35
N LEU A 48 -21.16 -17.49 9.38
CA LEU A 48 -21.95 -16.65 10.26
C LEU A 48 -21.96 -15.20 9.77
N THR A 49 -23.11 -14.53 9.82
CA THR A 49 -23.21 -13.10 9.57
C THR A 49 -22.90 -12.33 10.85
N VAL A 50 -21.95 -11.39 10.79
CA VAL A 50 -21.39 -10.75 11.98
C VAL A 50 -21.55 -9.24 11.93
N ALA A 51 -22.05 -8.65 13.01
CA ALA A 51 -21.97 -7.21 13.25
C ALA A 51 -20.77 -6.90 14.16
N ALA A 52 -19.87 -6.03 13.70
CA ALA A 52 -18.70 -5.60 14.47
C ALA A 52 -19.02 -4.34 15.29
N VAL A 53 -18.77 -4.38 16.59
CA VAL A 53 -18.83 -3.21 17.47
C VAL A 53 -17.42 -2.93 18.00
N PRO A 54 -16.80 -1.81 17.61
CA PRO A 54 -15.46 -1.50 18.06
C PRO A 54 -15.47 -0.93 19.49
N THR A 55 -14.62 -1.45 20.36
CA THR A 55 -14.40 -0.90 21.72
C THR A 55 -13.29 0.16 21.73
N VAL A 56 -12.42 0.08 20.73
CA VAL A 56 -11.31 0.97 20.41
C VAL A 56 -11.28 1.12 18.90
N VAL A 57 -11.01 2.34 18.39
CA VAL A 57 -10.98 2.62 16.95
C VAL A 57 -9.63 3.24 16.58
N LEU A 58 -9.06 2.74 15.47
CA LEU A 58 -7.78 3.18 14.90
C LEU A 58 -6.56 3.05 15.83
N SER A 59 -6.70 2.38 16.98
CA SER A 59 -5.58 2.24 17.92
C SER A 59 -4.48 1.38 17.32
N ASN A 60 -3.28 1.60 17.83
CA ASN A 60 -2.15 0.74 17.62
C ASN A 60 -2.32 -0.61 18.34
N THR A 61 -1.75 -1.66 17.77
CA THR A 61 -1.33 -2.80 18.60
C THR A 61 -0.16 -2.31 19.47
N PRO A 62 0.14 -2.93 20.62
CA PRO A 62 1.25 -2.52 21.50
C PRO A 62 2.62 -2.41 20.80
N HIS A 63 2.75 -2.95 19.58
CA HIS A 63 3.97 -2.94 18.78
C HIS A 63 4.14 -1.71 17.86
N TYR A 64 3.12 -0.85 17.71
CA TYR A 64 3.20 0.33 16.82
C TYR A 64 2.90 1.63 17.57
N PRO A 65 3.81 2.14 18.41
CA PRO A 65 3.57 3.34 19.22
C PRO A 65 3.24 4.61 18.41
N THR A 66 3.47 4.60 17.10
CA THR A 66 3.26 5.73 16.19
C THR A 66 1.89 5.78 15.51
N ILE A 67 1.00 4.80 15.76
CA ILE A 67 -0.37 4.78 15.22
C ILE A 67 -1.34 5.39 16.24
N HIS A 68 -2.12 6.40 15.80
CA HIS A 68 -3.04 7.14 16.67
C HIS A 68 -4.46 6.57 16.61
N GLY A 69 -4.97 6.17 17.78
CA GLY A 69 -6.37 5.85 18.01
C GLY A 69 -6.62 5.73 19.50
N GLY A 70 -7.82 5.31 19.88
CA GLY A 70 -8.18 5.28 21.30
C GLY A 70 -9.50 4.58 21.57
N PRO A 71 -9.83 4.39 22.86
CA PRO A 71 -11.10 3.82 23.26
C PRO A 71 -12.25 4.65 22.68
N VAL A 72 -13.26 3.95 22.16
CA VAL A 72 -14.50 4.60 21.74
C VAL A 72 -15.14 5.22 22.98
N PRO A 73 -15.52 6.51 22.97
CA PRO A 73 -16.19 7.11 24.13
C PRO A 73 -17.41 6.29 24.56
N ALA A 74 -17.62 6.10 25.87
CA ALA A 74 -18.68 5.24 26.39
C ALA A 74 -20.07 5.56 25.81
N ALA A 75 -20.40 6.85 25.65
CA ALA A 75 -21.65 7.30 25.03
C ALA A 75 -21.82 6.85 23.56
N TRP A 76 -20.72 6.78 22.80
CA TRP A 76 -20.76 6.29 21.41
C TRP A 76 -20.89 4.77 21.38
N PHE A 77 -20.17 4.09 22.28
CA PHE A 77 -20.27 2.64 22.45
C PHE A 77 -21.69 2.20 22.83
N GLU A 78 -22.30 2.84 23.82
CA GLU A 78 -23.72 2.66 24.17
C GLU A 78 -24.66 2.96 23.00
N GLY A 79 -24.36 4.02 22.24
CA GLY A 79 -25.07 4.37 21.02
C GLY A 79 -25.08 3.23 20.00
N TYR A 80 -23.92 2.62 19.73
CA TYR A 80 -23.83 1.48 18.81
C TYR A 80 -24.69 0.29 19.27
N LEU A 81 -24.62 -0.06 20.56
CA LEU A 81 -25.40 -1.18 21.12
C LEU A 81 -26.91 -0.91 21.03
N ARG A 82 -27.34 0.32 21.38
CA ARG A 82 -28.73 0.74 21.28
C ARG A 82 -29.23 0.72 19.83
N ASP A 83 -28.41 1.18 18.88
CA ASP A 83 -28.78 1.23 17.47
C ASP A 83 -28.90 -0.17 16.86
N LEU A 84 -28.09 -1.15 17.31
CA LEU A 84 -28.28 -2.55 16.94
C LEU A 84 -29.63 -3.09 17.42
N SER A 85 -30.00 -2.80 18.68
CA SER A 85 -31.33 -3.15 19.20
C SER A 85 -32.45 -2.50 18.38
N ALA A 86 -32.34 -1.21 18.10
CA ALA A 86 -33.35 -0.44 17.35
C ALA A 86 -33.50 -0.94 15.89
N ARG A 87 -32.45 -1.52 15.31
CA ARG A 87 -32.46 -2.12 13.97
C ARG A 87 -33.01 -3.55 13.95
N GLY A 88 -33.44 -4.10 15.08
CA GLY A 88 -34.04 -5.43 15.15
C GLY A 88 -33.03 -6.57 15.08
N VAL A 89 -31.79 -6.35 15.52
CA VAL A 89 -30.72 -7.38 15.52
C VAL A 89 -30.94 -8.47 16.57
N LEU A 90 -31.63 -8.17 17.69
CA LEU A 90 -31.71 -9.08 18.83
C LEU A 90 -32.46 -10.40 18.57
N PRO A 91 -33.65 -10.43 17.93
CA PRO A 91 -34.39 -11.68 17.77
C PRO A 91 -33.68 -12.80 17.00
N PRO A 92 -32.99 -12.54 15.86
CA PRO A 92 -32.24 -13.59 15.16
C PRO A 92 -30.85 -13.86 15.75
N LEU A 93 -30.41 -13.08 16.75
CA LEU A 93 -29.06 -13.17 17.28
C LEU A 93 -28.81 -14.52 17.95
N ARG A 94 -27.66 -15.14 17.67
CA ARG A 94 -27.26 -16.43 18.23
C ARG A 94 -26.16 -16.28 19.29
N ALA A 95 -25.25 -15.34 19.10
CA ALA A 95 -24.21 -15.07 20.09
C ALA A 95 -23.74 -13.62 20.18
N ILE A 96 -23.19 -13.29 21.34
CA ILE A 96 -22.33 -12.13 21.56
C ILE A 96 -20.94 -12.65 21.92
N LEU A 97 -19.94 -12.18 21.18
CA LEU A 97 -18.53 -12.44 21.45
C LEU A 97 -17.89 -11.13 21.91
N THR A 98 -17.30 -11.09 23.11
CA THR A 98 -16.64 -9.88 23.61
C THR A 98 -15.19 -10.14 24.01
N GLY A 99 -14.33 -9.19 23.68
CA GLY A 99 -12.88 -9.22 23.92
C GLY A 99 -12.41 -8.00 24.70
N TYR A 100 -11.34 -7.35 24.22
CA TYR A 100 -10.78 -6.11 24.80
C TYR A 100 -11.83 -5.00 24.94
N LEU A 101 -11.87 -4.36 26.11
CA LEU A 101 -12.71 -3.18 26.40
C LEU A 101 -11.84 -1.98 26.76
N GLY A 102 -12.25 -0.79 26.31
CA GLY A 102 -11.52 0.46 26.51
C GLY A 102 -11.54 1.01 27.95
N GLY A 103 -12.43 0.52 28.81
CA GLY A 103 -12.51 0.92 30.22
C GLY A 103 -13.75 0.35 30.94
N PRO A 104 -13.84 0.52 32.28
CA PRO A 104 -14.90 -0.08 33.10
C PRO A 104 -16.32 0.35 32.70
N GLU A 105 -16.48 1.58 32.21
CA GLU A 105 -17.76 2.11 31.74
C GLU A 105 -18.30 1.31 30.55
N GLN A 106 -17.44 0.91 29.60
CA GLN A 106 -17.85 0.06 28.48
C GLN A 106 -18.29 -1.33 28.97
N ALA A 107 -17.63 -1.89 29.99
CA ALA A 107 -18.02 -3.18 30.57
C ALA A 107 -19.40 -3.11 31.24
N GLN A 108 -19.68 -2.03 31.95
CA GLN A 108 -20.99 -1.79 32.55
C GLN A 108 -22.08 -1.64 31.49
N ALA A 109 -21.87 -0.77 30.49
CA ALA A 109 -22.78 -0.55 29.37
C ALA A 109 -23.08 -1.86 28.62
N LEU A 110 -22.02 -2.64 28.35
CA LEU A 110 -22.14 -3.93 27.69
C LEU A 110 -22.95 -4.93 28.54
N GLY A 111 -22.66 -5.04 29.84
CA GLY A 111 -23.40 -5.93 30.74
C GLY A 111 -24.89 -5.60 30.78
N SER A 112 -25.25 -4.31 30.86
CA SER A 112 -26.64 -3.86 30.81
C SER A 112 -27.32 -4.21 29.49
N TRP A 113 -26.64 -4.02 28.35
CA TRP A 113 -27.18 -4.35 27.03
C TRP A 113 -27.33 -5.86 26.81
N ILE A 114 -26.35 -6.67 27.23
CA ILE A 114 -26.43 -8.14 27.18
C ILE A 114 -27.64 -8.62 27.99
N GLY A 115 -27.87 -8.08 29.19
CA GLY A 115 -29.04 -8.42 30.00
C GLY A 115 -30.36 -8.21 29.24
N GLN A 116 -30.51 -7.05 28.59
CA GLN A 116 -31.69 -6.75 27.75
C GLN A 116 -31.77 -7.66 26.53
N ALA A 117 -30.64 -7.96 25.88
CA ALA A 117 -30.58 -8.86 24.74
C ALA A 117 -31.04 -10.27 25.11
N MET A 118 -30.71 -10.74 26.31
CA MET A 118 -31.12 -12.06 26.81
C MET A 118 -32.60 -12.14 27.17
N GLU A 119 -33.23 -11.02 27.56
CA GLU A 119 -34.69 -10.97 27.74
C GLU A 119 -35.42 -11.14 26.40
N VAL A 120 -34.88 -10.57 25.32
CA VAL A 120 -35.44 -10.68 23.96
C VAL A 120 -35.10 -12.04 23.32
N GLN A 121 -33.91 -12.57 23.57
CA GLN A 121 -33.42 -13.82 23.03
C GLN A 121 -32.83 -14.71 24.15
N PRO A 122 -33.66 -15.50 24.86
CA PRO A 122 -33.20 -16.31 25.99
C PRO A 122 -32.13 -17.37 25.63
N ALA A 123 -32.12 -17.83 24.38
CA ALA A 123 -31.15 -18.79 23.85
C ALA A 123 -29.80 -18.15 23.45
N LEU A 124 -29.65 -16.84 23.62
CA LEU A 124 -28.43 -16.11 23.29
C LEU A 124 -27.25 -16.68 24.07
N ARG A 125 -26.17 -16.98 23.34
CA ARG A 125 -24.89 -17.41 23.91
C ARG A 125 -23.95 -16.23 24.07
N VAL A 126 -23.29 -16.13 25.22
CA VAL A 126 -22.31 -15.08 25.49
C VAL A 126 -20.94 -15.71 25.71
N VAL A 127 -19.96 -15.32 24.91
CA VAL A 127 -18.56 -15.77 25.06
C VAL A 127 -17.69 -14.56 25.38
N VAL A 128 -16.93 -14.65 26.47
CA VAL A 128 -16.07 -13.58 26.96
C VAL A 128 -14.61 -14.01 26.90
N ASP A 129 -13.81 -13.25 26.15
CA ASP A 129 -12.36 -13.33 26.09
C ASP A 129 -11.78 -12.16 26.90
N PRO A 130 -11.47 -12.34 28.19
CA PRO A 130 -11.13 -11.21 29.06
C PRO A 130 -9.70 -10.73 28.80
N VAL A 131 -9.51 -9.67 28.00
CA VAL A 131 -8.17 -9.16 27.68
C VAL A 131 -7.66 -8.26 28.82
N LEU A 132 -6.87 -8.83 29.74
CA LEU A 132 -6.28 -8.07 30.88
C LEU A 132 -4.77 -7.93 30.79
N GLY A 133 -4.07 -8.88 30.18
CA GLY A 133 -2.61 -8.95 30.22
C GLY A 133 -2.06 -10.33 29.85
N ASP A 134 -0.74 -10.45 29.78
CA ASP A 134 -0.06 -11.75 29.69
C ASP A 134 1.19 -11.81 30.56
N HIS A 135 1.76 -13.01 30.73
CA HIS A 135 2.95 -13.22 31.55
C HIS A 135 4.21 -12.52 31.03
N ASP A 136 4.26 -12.19 29.73
CA ASP A 136 5.43 -11.61 29.10
C ASP A 136 5.46 -10.08 29.27
N HIS A 137 4.30 -9.42 29.29
CA HIS A 137 4.19 -7.95 29.25
C HIS A 137 3.41 -7.33 30.42
N GLY A 138 2.76 -8.14 31.27
CA GLY A 138 1.96 -7.65 32.39
C GLY A 138 0.56 -7.16 31.98
N GLU A 139 -0.02 -6.27 32.78
CA GLU A 139 -1.39 -5.75 32.54
C GLU A 139 -1.46 -4.76 31.36
N TYR A 140 -2.47 -4.92 30.51
CA TYR A 140 -2.73 -4.11 29.32
C TYR A 140 -3.80 -3.04 29.51
N VAL A 141 -4.48 -3.03 30.66
CA VAL A 141 -5.72 -2.29 30.85
C VAL A 141 -5.67 -1.39 32.08
N SER A 142 -6.56 -0.40 32.13
CA SER A 142 -6.66 0.52 33.26
C SER A 142 -7.00 -0.22 34.58
N PRO A 143 -6.52 0.28 35.73
CA PRO A 143 -6.87 -0.26 37.04
C PRO A 143 -8.39 -0.41 37.21
N GLY A 144 -8.83 -1.55 37.74
CA GLY A 144 -10.25 -1.85 37.97
C GLY A 144 -10.98 -2.57 36.84
N MET A 145 -10.33 -2.85 35.70
CA MET A 145 -10.95 -3.63 34.62
C MET A 145 -11.28 -5.07 35.02
N ALA A 146 -10.41 -5.75 35.76
CA ALA A 146 -10.69 -7.09 36.27
C ALA A 146 -11.97 -7.12 37.13
N ASP A 147 -12.15 -6.10 37.99
CA ASP A 147 -13.37 -5.95 38.79
C ASP A 147 -14.60 -5.62 37.95
N ALA A 148 -14.42 -4.89 36.85
CA ALA A 148 -15.51 -4.60 35.93
C ALA A 148 -15.99 -5.86 35.20
N TYR A 149 -15.08 -6.72 34.73
CA TYR A 149 -15.44 -8.03 34.17
C TYR A 149 -16.19 -8.89 35.18
N ARG A 150 -15.67 -9.02 36.42
CA ARG A 150 -16.32 -9.79 37.49
C ARG A 150 -17.74 -9.29 37.79
N ARG A 151 -17.91 -7.97 37.90
CA ARG A 151 -19.18 -7.36 38.29
C ARG A 151 -20.23 -7.40 37.17
N HIS A 152 -19.82 -7.20 35.92
CA HIS A 152 -20.76 -6.89 34.84
C HIS A 152 -20.86 -7.95 33.74
N LEU A 153 -19.85 -8.81 33.55
CA LEU A 153 -19.79 -9.68 32.36
C LEU A 153 -19.70 -11.17 32.69
N LEU A 154 -18.90 -11.57 33.70
CA LEU A 154 -18.65 -13.00 33.95
C LEU A 154 -19.91 -13.80 34.30
N SER A 155 -20.87 -13.19 35.00
CA SER A 155 -22.14 -13.86 35.36
C SER A 155 -23.08 -14.06 34.17
N LEU A 156 -22.88 -13.30 33.08
CA LEU A 156 -23.67 -13.35 31.85
C LEU A 156 -23.09 -14.32 30.81
N ALA A 157 -21.83 -14.74 30.99
CA ALA A 157 -21.14 -15.62 30.05
C ALA A 157 -21.70 -17.05 30.09
N ASP A 158 -21.74 -17.69 28.93
CA ASP A 158 -21.87 -19.15 28.80
C ASP A 158 -20.50 -19.82 28.62
N GLY A 159 -19.49 -19.09 28.16
CA GLY A 159 -18.13 -19.57 27.97
C GLY A 159 -17.06 -18.50 28.14
N LEU A 160 -15.89 -18.88 28.65
CA LEU A 160 -14.76 -17.99 28.90
C LEU A 160 -13.47 -18.52 28.24
N THR A 161 -12.62 -17.64 27.70
CA THR A 161 -11.33 -18.02 27.08
C THR A 161 -10.08 -17.33 27.64
N PRO A 162 -9.94 -17.14 28.98
CA PRO A 162 -8.81 -16.41 29.53
C PRO A 162 -7.49 -17.13 29.22
N ASN A 163 -6.40 -16.38 29.14
CA ASN A 163 -5.06 -16.96 29.28
C ASN A 163 -4.73 -17.25 30.76
N GLY A 164 -3.63 -17.94 31.04
CA GLY A 164 -3.20 -18.25 32.41
C GLY A 164 -3.07 -17.01 33.31
N PHE A 165 -2.47 -15.94 32.79
CA PHE A 165 -2.28 -14.67 33.52
C PHE A 165 -3.63 -14.05 33.89
N GLU A 166 -4.55 -13.97 32.93
CA GLU A 166 -5.90 -13.43 33.10
C GLU A 166 -6.70 -14.26 34.12
N LEU A 167 -6.58 -15.59 34.07
CA LEU A 167 -7.24 -16.46 35.03
C LEU A 167 -6.75 -16.18 36.46
N ALA A 168 -5.45 -16.01 36.66
CA ALA A 168 -4.89 -15.65 37.96
C ALA A 168 -5.43 -14.29 38.45
N HIS A 169 -5.48 -13.30 37.57
CA HIS A 169 -5.98 -11.96 37.92
C HIS A 169 -7.47 -11.96 38.22
N LEU A 170 -8.28 -12.75 37.50
CA LEU A 170 -9.72 -12.86 37.71
C LEU A 170 -10.08 -13.64 38.97
N THR A 171 -9.27 -14.62 39.38
CA THR A 171 -9.59 -15.50 40.52
C THR A 171 -8.81 -15.18 41.80
N GLY A 172 -7.66 -14.49 41.68
CA GLY A 172 -6.71 -14.32 42.78
C GLY A 172 -5.97 -15.61 43.16
N MET A 173 -6.08 -16.67 42.35
CA MET A 173 -5.50 -17.98 42.63
C MET A 173 -4.21 -18.22 41.83
N ALA A 174 -3.31 -19.04 42.37
CA ALA A 174 -2.14 -19.51 41.63
C ALA A 174 -2.54 -20.47 40.51
N VAL A 175 -1.86 -20.40 39.37
CA VAL A 175 -2.17 -21.15 38.14
C VAL A 175 -0.92 -21.81 37.51
N ASN A 176 0.07 -22.14 38.34
CA ASN A 176 1.38 -22.66 37.89
C ASN A 176 1.36 -24.14 37.46
N ARG A 177 0.34 -24.90 37.86
CA ARG A 177 0.16 -26.32 37.49
C ARG A 177 -1.26 -26.58 36.99
N VAL A 178 -1.45 -27.63 36.18
CA VAL A 178 -2.75 -27.99 35.61
C VAL A 178 -3.85 -28.10 36.67
N GLU A 179 -3.56 -28.72 37.82
CA GLU A 179 -4.54 -28.87 38.91
C GLU A 179 -4.98 -27.51 39.47
N SER A 180 -4.04 -26.58 39.59
CA SER A 180 -4.31 -25.23 40.08
C SER A 180 -5.07 -24.39 39.05
N VAL A 181 -4.78 -24.56 37.74
CA VAL A 181 -5.56 -23.98 36.64
C VAL A 181 -7.00 -24.49 36.67
N VAL A 182 -7.19 -25.79 36.83
CA VAL A 182 -8.53 -26.40 36.92
C VAL A 182 -9.29 -25.88 38.13
N ALA A 183 -8.64 -25.80 39.30
CA ALA A 183 -9.25 -25.27 40.51
C ALA A 183 -9.69 -23.81 40.32
N ALA A 184 -8.81 -22.95 39.78
CA ALA A 184 -9.11 -21.56 39.48
C ALA A 184 -10.25 -21.42 38.47
N ALA A 185 -10.18 -22.11 37.34
CA ALA A 185 -11.21 -22.07 36.30
C ALA A 185 -12.60 -22.51 36.82
N ARG A 186 -12.66 -23.50 37.72
CA ARG A 186 -13.91 -23.92 38.36
C ARG A 186 -14.58 -22.83 39.18
N THR A 187 -13.82 -21.89 39.75
CA THR A 187 -14.40 -20.75 40.48
C THR A 187 -15.16 -19.79 39.56
N LEU A 188 -14.84 -19.79 38.25
CA LEU A 188 -15.51 -18.97 37.25
C LEU A 188 -16.72 -19.68 36.61
N LEU A 189 -16.91 -20.98 36.86
CA LEU A 189 -18.06 -21.77 36.39
C LEU A 189 -19.33 -21.51 37.23
N THR A 190 -19.65 -20.22 37.41
CA THR A 190 -20.83 -19.75 38.14
C THR A 190 -21.91 -19.25 37.19
N GLY A 191 -23.14 -19.11 37.68
CA GLY A 191 -24.25 -18.59 36.87
C GLY A 191 -24.52 -19.46 35.63
N ARG A 192 -24.41 -18.83 34.45
CA ARG A 192 -24.60 -19.48 33.15
C ARG A 192 -23.33 -20.11 32.57
N THR A 193 -22.16 -19.80 33.11
CA THR A 193 -20.89 -20.27 32.56
C THR A 193 -20.84 -21.79 32.58
N GLN A 194 -20.71 -22.38 31.39
CA GLN A 194 -20.72 -23.82 31.15
C GLN A 194 -19.31 -24.38 31.03
N TRP A 195 -18.40 -23.57 30.49
CA TRP A 195 -17.03 -23.97 30.21
C TRP A 195 -16.06 -22.78 30.30
N VAL A 196 -14.80 -23.09 30.61
CA VAL A 196 -13.66 -22.17 30.61
C VAL A 196 -12.53 -22.85 29.85
N ALA A 197 -12.08 -22.27 28.74
CA ALA A 197 -10.94 -22.77 27.97
C ALA A 197 -9.72 -21.88 28.25
N VAL A 198 -8.84 -22.34 29.13
CA VAL A 198 -7.68 -21.55 29.57
C VAL A 198 -6.55 -21.71 28.56
N THR A 199 -6.23 -20.64 27.83
CA THR A 199 -5.12 -20.63 26.87
C THR A 199 -3.78 -20.41 27.59
N SER A 200 -2.69 -20.90 27.00
CA SER A 200 -1.34 -20.80 27.61
C SER A 200 -1.31 -21.23 29.08
N ALA A 201 -1.98 -22.34 29.40
CA ALA A 201 -2.18 -22.80 30.78
C ALA A 201 -0.94 -23.51 31.34
N ALA A 202 -0.60 -23.22 32.61
CA ALA A 202 0.49 -23.87 33.36
C ALA A 202 1.83 -23.95 32.59
N PRO A 203 2.43 -22.81 32.18
CA PRO A 203 3.64 -22.78 31.36
C PRO A 203 4.83 -23.55 31.94
N ASP A 204 4.93 -23.61 33.27
CA ASP A 204 5.99 -24.35 33.98
C ASP A 204 5.93 -25.88 33.77
N THR A 205 4.82 -26.39 33.22
CA THR A 205 4.57 -27.82 33.00
C THR A 205 4.74 -28.25 31.54
N TRP A 206 5.12 -27.33 30.65
CA TRP A 206 5.24 -27.61 29.22
C TRP A 206 6.49 -28.40 28.89
N ALA A 207 6.38 -29.30 27.90
CA ALA A 207 7.54 -29.80 27.18
C ALA A 207 8.10 -28.69 26.27
N HIS A 208 9.36 -28.81 25.85
CA HIS A 208 10.10 -27.73 25.16
C HIS A 208 9.38 -27.18 23.91
N ASP A 209 8.65 -28.02 23.17
CA ASP A 209 7.98 -27.71 21.91
C ASP A 209 6.44 -27.81 21.99
N GLU A 210 5.87 -27.76 23.21
CA GLU A 210 4.44 -27.95 23.45
C GLU A 210 3.83 -26.79 24.25
N MET A 211 2.56 -26.50 23.99
CA MET A 211 1.71 -25.62 24.79
C MET A 211 0.40 -26.33 25.14
N GLN A 212 -0.20 -25.93 26.26
CA GLN A 212 -1.42 -26.53 26.78
C GLN A 212 -2.57 -25.53 26.82
N VAL A 213 -3.74 -25.99 26.39
CA VAL A 213 -5.05 -25.38 26.68
C VAL A 213 -5.79 -26.30 27.64
N VAL A 214 -6.22 -25.78 28.79
CA VAL A 214 -7.02 -26.55 29.75
C VAL A 214 -8.48 -26.16 29.59
N LEU A 215 -9.29 -27.07 29.06
CA LEU A 215 -10.74 -26.91 28.99
C LEU A 215 -11.36 -27.47 30.27
N VAL A 216 -12.14 -26.63 30.96
CA VAL A 216 -12.77 -26.97 32.23
C VAL A 216 -14.26 -26.76 32.10
N THR A 217 -15.04 -27.81 32.33
CA THR A 217 -16.49 -27.78 32.49
C THR A 217 -16.85 -28.06 33.94
N ARG A 218 -18.15 -28.02 34.28
CA ARG A 218 -18.61 -28.30 35.65
C ARG A 218 -18.28 -29.72 36.12
N THR A 219 -18.20 -30.66 35.17
CA THR A 219 -18.07 -32.09 35.47
C THR A 219 -16.72 -32.66 35.04
N GLN A 220 -16.00 -32.00 34.13
CA GLN A 220 -14.81 -32.54 33.49
C GLN A 220 -13.73 -31.46 33.31
N ALA A 221 -12.48 -31.90 33.23
CA ALA A 221 -11.36 -31.08 32.80
C ALA A 221 -10.55 -31.88 31.80
N GLU A 222 -10.14 -31.23 30.71
CA GLU A 222 -9.39 -31.84 29.62
C GLU A 222 -8.19 -30.95 29.29
N VAL A 223 -7.03 -31.56 29.10
CA VAL A 223 -5.81 -30.87 28.69
C VAL A 223 -5.59 -31.15 27.21
N ILE A 224 -5.73 -30.10 26.40
CA ILE A 224 -5.48 -30.14 24.97
C ILE A 224 -4.06 -29.64 24.74
N ARG A 225 -3.22 -30.53 24.22
CA ARG A 225 -1.82 -30.25 23.91
C ARG A 225 -1.69 -29.90 22.43
N HIS A 226 -0.96 -28.84 22.13
CA HIS A 226 -0.65 -28.49 20.75
C HIS A 226 0.80 -28.01 20.64
N PRO A 227 1.40 -28.06 19.43
CA PRO A 227 2.75 -27.57 19.22
C PRO A 227 2.89 -26.10 19.64
N ARG A 228 3.95 -25.80 20.39
CA ARG A 228 4.41 -24.43 20.64
C ARG A 228 5.06 -23.91 19.37
N ILE A 229 4.59 -22.78 18.88
CA ILE A 229 5.20 -22.09 17.75
C ILE A 229 5.84 -20.82 18.31
N ASP A 230 7.16 -20.71 18.20
CA ASP A 230 7.89 -19.53 18.66
C ASP A 230 7.66 -18.36 17.69
N ALA A 231 6.48 -17.72 17.84
CA ALA A 231 6.06 -16.54 17.12
C ALA A 231 5.30 -15.61 18.08
N THR A 232 5.71 -14.35 18.15
CA THR A 232 5.19 -13.34 19.10
C THR A 232 4.02 -12.54 18.53
N SER A 233 3.14 -13.18 17.77
CA SER A 233 2.05 -12.48 17.06
C SER A 233 0.85 -12.23 17.97
N LYS A 234 0.35 -10.99 18.00
CA LYS A 234 -0.86 -10.62 18.74
C LYS A 234 -2.13 -11.05 17.99
N GLY A 235 -3.24 -11.20 18.72
CA GLY A 235 -4.55 -11.60 18.18
C GLY A 235 -4.81 -13.11 18.11
N THR A 236 -3.91 -13.94 18.63
CA THR A 236 -4.12 -15.39 18.74
C THR A 236 -5.26 -15.76 19.68
N GLY A 237 -5.44 -15.00 20.77
CA GLY A 237 -6.59 -15.11 21.67
C GLY A 237 -7.91 -14.80 20.95
N ASP A 238 -7.97 -13.67 20.24
CA ASP A 238 -9.14 -13.29 19.45
C ASP A 238 -9.49 -14.36 18.40
N LEU A 239 -8.46 -14.90 17.72
CA LEU A 239 -8.63 -16.00 16.74
C LEU A 239 -9.15 -17.27 17.40
N PHE A 240 -8.56 -17.66 18.52
CA PHE A 240 -8.95 -18.83 19.28
C PHE A 240 -10.41 -18.73 19.70
N CYS A 241 -10.77 -17.62 20.32
CA CYS A 241 -12.11 -17.40 20.85
C CYS A 241 -13.15 -17.39 19.74
N ALA A 242 -12.93 -16.59 18.68
CA ALA A 242 -13.84 -16.52 17.54
C ALA A 242 -14.02 -17.86 16.82
N THR A 243 -12.94 -18.63 16.65
CA THR A 243 -12.99 -19.95 16.02
C THR A 243 -13.76 -20.94 16.87
N LEU A 244 -13.49 -20.99 18.18
CA LEU A 244 -14.20 -21.86 19.12
C LEU A 244 -15.70 -21.53 19.11
N THR A 245 -16.06 -20.26 19.24
CA THR A 245 -17.45 -19.80 19.19
C THR A 245 -18.12 -20.21 17.89
N GLY A 246 -17.46 -20.02 16.74
CA GLY A 246 -18.00 -20.39 15.43
C GLY A 246 -18.31 -21.90 15.32
N TYR A 247 -17.37 -22.76 15.68
CA TYR A 247 -17.59 -24.22 15.67
C TYR A 247 -18.68 -24.65 16.66
N TRP A 248 -18.71 -24.05 17.85
CA TRP A 248 -19.72 -24.35 18.86
C TRP A 248 -21.14 -23.93 18.44
N LEU A 249 -21.27 -22.78 17.77
CA LEU A 249 -22.54 -22.34 17.18
C LEU A 249 -22.99 -23.25 16.04
N ASN A 250 -22.05 -23.83 15.30
CA ASN A 250 -22.30 -24.78 14.22
C ASN A 250 -22.44 -26.24 14.70
N GLY A 251 -22.60 -26.46 16.01
CA GLY A 251 -23.01 -27.75 16.58
C GLY A 251 -21.87 -28.66 17.06
N ALA A 252 -20.61 -28.23 16.99
CA ALA A 252 -19.51 -28.99 17.60
C ALA A 252 -19.64 -29.00 19.13
N SER A 253 -19.19 -30.08 19.79
CA SER A 253 -19.04 -30.07 21.24
C SER A 253 -17.94 -29.08 21.66
N VAL A 254 -17.99 -28.58 22.89
CA VAL A 254 -16.98 -27.61 23.37
C VAL A 254 -15.55 -28.18 23.28
N PRO A 255 -15.26 -29.43 23.67
CA PRO A 255 -13.95 -30.04 23.43
C PRO A 255 -13.53 -30.05 21.96
N GLN A 256 -14.44 -30.43 21.06
CA GLN A 256 -14.17 -30.45 19.61
C GLN A 256 -13.89 -29.04 19.08
N ALA A 257 -14.70 -28.06 19.47
CA ALA A 257 -14.53 -26.66 19.09
C ALA A 257 -13.20 -26.09 19.61
N THR A 258 -12.82 -26.43 20.85
CA THR A 258 -11.55 -26.02 21.48
C THR A 258 -10.35 -26.62 20.74
N ALA A 259 -10.41 -27.91 20.41
CA ALA A 259 -9.36 -28.57 19.64
C ALA A 259 -9.24 -28.01 18.21
N GLN A 260 -10.35 -27.65 17.56
CA GLN A 260 -10.32 -26.97 16.26
C GLN A 260 -9.73 -25.56 16.36
N ALA A 261 -10.08 -24.81 17.41
CA ALA A 261 -9.51 -23.49 17.67
C ALA A 261 -7.99 -23.57 17.87
N CYS A 262 -7.49 -24.52 18.67
CA CYS A 262 -6.05 -24.78 18.80
C CYS A 262 -5.39 -25.05 17.45
N ARG A 263 -6.01 -25.91 16.61
CA ARG A 263 -5.51 -26.20 15.27
C ARG A 263 -5.46 -24.96 14.39
N GLN A 264 -6.47 -24.11 14.42
CA GLN A 264 -6.48 -22.88 13.62
C GLN A 264 -5.44 -21.88 14.12
N VAL A 265 -5.25 -21.74 15.43
CA VAL A 265 -4.18 -20.90 15.99
C VAL A 265 -2.81 -21.41 15.59
N VAL A 266 -2.53 -22.72 15.75
CA VAL A 266 -1.25 -23.30 15.32
C VAL A 266 -1.05 -23.14 13.81
N ARG A 267 -2.11 -23.31 13.01
CA ARG A 267 -2.03 -23.11 11.55
C ARG A 267 -1.75 -21.65 11.21
N ALA A 268 -2.42 -20.72 11.88
CA ALA A 268 -2.18 -19.29 11.71
C ALA A 268 -0.77 -18.90 12.15
N LEU A 269 -0.29 -19.36 13.31
CA LEU A 269 1.07 -19.10 13.80
C LEU A 269 2.13 -19.72 12.91
N ARG A 270 1.96 -20.96 12.45
CA ARG A 270 2.87 -21.57 11.46
C ARG A 270 2.85 -20.79 10.16
N HIS A 271 1.68 -20.39 9.68
CA HIS A 271 1.57 -19.59 8.47
C HIS A 271 2.21 -18.20 8.66
N THR A 272 2.09 -17.63 9.85
CA THR A 272 2.72 -16.35 10.24
C THR A 272 4.23 -16.48 10.29
N GLN A 273 4.75 -17.55 10.90
CA GLN A 273 6.18 -17.86 10.96
C GLN A 273 6.76 -18.17 9.57
N GLN A 274 6.04 -18.96 8.76
CA GLN A 274 6.40 -19.26 7.37
C GLN A 274 6.39 -18.00 6.50
N GLY A 275 5.41 -17.13 6.70
CA GLY A 275 5.32 -15.82 6.07
C GLY A 275 6.20 -14.75 6.72
N GLN A 276 7.02 -15.13 7.72
CA GLN A 276 7.89 -14.26 8.52
C GLN A 276 7.22 -12.92 8.92
N CYS A 277 5.92 -12.98 9.23
CA CYS A 277 5.11 -11.80 9.45
C CYS A 277 5.04 -11.48 10.95
N ALA A 278 5.19 -10.20 11.29
CA ALA A 278 5.00 -9.75 12.67
C ALA A 278 3.52 -9.87 13.09
N GLU A 279 2.60 -9.71 12.14
CA GLU A 279 1.16 -9.81 12.33
C GLU A 279 0.61 -11.22 12.08
N LEU A 280 -0.40 -11.62 12.85
CA LEU A 280 -1.04 -12.92 12.70
C LEU A 280 -1.67 -13.08 11.30
N LEU A 281 -1.20 -14.04 10.51
CA LEU A 281 -1.74 -14.36 9.19
C LEU A 281 -2.82 -15.44 9.28
N PHE A 282 -3.94 -15.21 8.60
CA PHE A 282 -4.98 -16.23 8.43
C PHE A 282 -4.52 -17.31 7.44
N PRO A 283 -4.74 -18.59 7.75
CA PRO A 283 -4.46 -19.63 6.78
C PRO A 283 -5.42 -19.56 5.58
N PRO A 284 -4.96 -19.92 4.36
CA PRO A 284 -5.81 -19.91 3.17
C PRO A 284 -7.01 -20.86 3.30
N MET A 285 -8.20 -20.40 2.88
CA MET A 285 -9.45 -21.16 2.95
C MET A 285 -9.41 -22.36 1.99
N ALA A 286 -9.68 -23.56 2.51
CA ALA A 286 -9.78 -24.78 1.70
C ALA A 286 -11.18 -24.88 1.06
N THR A 287 -11.25 -25.29 -0.20
CA THR A 287 -12.48 -25.62 -0.94
C THR A 287 -13.07 -26.96 -0.46
N ARG A 288 -14.37 -26.98 -0.15
CA ARG A 288 -15.13 -28.15 0.31
C ARG A 288 -15.36 -29.18 -0.81
N GLN A 289 -14.94 -30.42 -0.57
CA GLN A 289 -15.45 -31.75 -0.98
C GLN A 289 -14.28 -32.71 -0.71
N ASP A 290 -14.35 -33.83 0.01
CA ASP A 290 -15.41 -34.84 0.14
C ASP A 290 -15.31 -35.63 1.48
N ASP A 291 -16.42 -36.23 1.92
CA ASP A 291 -16.61 -36.95 3.19
C ASP A 291 -16.09 -38.41 3.16
N GLY A 292 -15.46 -38.87 4.26
CA GLY A 292 -15.15 -40.29 4.52
C GLY A 292 -14.45 -40.51 5.88
N GLN A 293 -15.12 -41.24 6.80
CA GLN A 293 -14.81 -41.36 8.23
C GLN A 293 -14.07 -42.70 8.60
N PRO A 294 -13.66 -42.99 9.88
CA PRO A 294 -12.26 -43.16 10.29
C PRO A 294 -11.92 -44.48 11.04
N GLN A 295 -10.62 -44.72 11.35
CA GLN A 295 -10.01 -45.38 12.55
C GLN A 295 -8.52 -45.72 12.26
N ALA A 296 -7.56 -45.83 13.18
CA ALA A 296 -7.34 -45.39 14.56
C ALA A 296 -5.83 -45.56 14.85
N HIS A 297 -5.28 -44.68 15.68
CA HIS A 297 -3.90 -44.65 16.22
C HIS A 297 -2.77 -44.14 15.31
N GLU A 298 -2.55 -42.83 15.45
CA GLU A 298 -1.24 -42.24 15.80
C GLU A 298 0.00 -42.81 15.12
N ARG A 299 0.46 -42.13 14.06
CA ARG A 299 1.76 -41.42 13.96
C ARG A 299 2.02 -41.01 12.50
N ASP A 300 2.64 -39.85 12.33
CA ASP A 300 3.07 -39.22 11.08
C ASP A 300 1.99 -38.82 10.07
N VAL A 301 1.52 -37.57 10.17
CA VAL A 301 0.68 -36.97 9.13
C VAL A 301 1.55 -36.54 7.94
N ARG A 302 1.79 -37.49 7.03
CA ARG A 302 2.00 -37.33 5.58
C ARG A 302 1.15 -38.44 4.93
N GLN A 303 0.52 -38.33 3.78
CA GLN A 303 0.54 -37.40 2.66
C GLN A 303 -0.68 -37.83 1.83
N PHE A 304 -1.44 -36.91 1.23
CA PHE A 304 -2.14 -37.25 -0.01
C PHE A 304 -1.35 -36.66 -1.16
N THR A 305 -0.77 -37.58 -1.91
CA THR A 305 0.05 -37.43 -3.10
C THR A 305 -0.82 -36.93 -4.26
N TYR A 306 -0.45 -35.81 -4.87
CA TYR A 306 -0.62 -35.65 -6.32
C TYR A 306 0.71 -36.03 -6.95
N GLN A 307 0.71 -37.04 -7.83
CA GLN A 307 1.90 -37.43 -8.58
C GLN A 307 2.27 -36.34 -9.58
N ILE A 308 3.54 -35.92 -9.53
CA ILE A 308 4.21 -35.15 -10.55
C ILE A 308 4.62 -36.13 -11.65
N GLY A 309 4.02 -35.98 -12.83
CA GLY A 309 4.62 -36.53 -14.05
C GLY A 309 5.91 -35.76 -14.31
N ASN A 310 7.04 -36.47 -14.40
CA ASN A 310 8.25 -35.93 -15.00
C ASN A 310 8.00 -35.76 -16.50
N GLY A 311 7.45 -34.60 -16.83
CA GLY A 311 7.31 -34.08 -18.18
C GLY A 311 7.57 -32.59 -18.09
N ASP A 312 8.57 -32.14 -18.82
CA ASP A 312 8.85 -30.74 -19.10
C ASP A 312 7.59 -30.05 -19.63
N LEU A 313 6.81 -29.39 -18.77
CA LEU A 313 5.60 -28.68 -19.14
C LEU A 313 5.34 -27.49 -18.20
N SER A 314 5.67 -26.32 -18.74
CA SER A 314 5.03 -25.04 -18.48
C SER A 314 3.54 -25.17 -18.05
N MET A 315 3.23 -24.95 -16.77
CA MET A 315 1.88 -24.50 -16.43
C MET A 315 1.82 -23.02 -16.73
N GLN A 316 1.28 -22.70 -17.91
CA GLN A 316 0.84 -21.36 -18.22
C GLN A 316 -0.13 -20.90 -17.11
N PRO A 317 0.06 -19.70 -16.54
CA PRO A 317 -0.90 -19.13 -15.61
C PRO A 317 -2.29 -19.17 -16.25
N ALA A 318 -3.34 -19.41 -15.46
CA ALA A 318 -4.72 -19.17 -15.92
C ALA A 318 -4.75 -17.86 -16.69
N ALA A 319 -5.26 -17.90 -17.93
CA ALA A 319 -5.05 -16.82 -18.88
C ALA A 319 -5.43 -15.48 -18.26
N SER A 320 -4.43 -14.64 -18.01
CA SER A 320 -4.65 -13.32 -17.45
C SER A 320 -5.65 -12.58 -18.34
N HIS A 321 -6.73 -12.06 -17.74
CA HIS A 321 -7.67 -11.19 -18.46
C HIS A 321 -7.04 -9.83 -18.85
N LEU A 322 -5.78 -9.58 -18.46
CA LEU A 322 -5.05 -8.38 -18.82
C LEU A 322 -4.37 -8.55 -20.19
N MET A 323 -4.42 -7.48 -21.00
CA MET A 323 -3.61 -7.39 -22.22
C MET A 323 -2.12 -7.57 -21.88
N ARG A 324 -1.41 -8.32 -22.72
CA ARG A 324 0.03 -8.62 -22.57
C ARG A 324 0.93 -7.45 -22.99
N ALA A 325 0.65 -6.25 -22.46
CA ALA A 325 1.39 -5.03 -22.76
C ALA A 325 2.70 -4.87 -21.98
N TYR A 326 2.95 -5.72 -20.98
CA TYR A 326 4.09 -5.62 -20.05
C TYR A 326 4.75 -6.99 -19.80
N ALA A 327 6.09 -7.00 -19.77
CA ALA A 327 6.88 -8.11 -19.24
C ALA A 327 7.04 -7.94 -17.73
N ARG A 328 6.06 -8.43 -16.96
CA ARG A 328 6.02 -8.28 -15.50
C ARG A 328 7.06 -9.18 -14.83
N GLN A 329 7.73 -8.65 -13.80
CA GLN A 329 8.51 -9.48 -12.89
C GLN A 329 7.57 -10.33 -12.01
N PRO A 330 7.99 -11.52 -11.56
CA PRO A 330 7.15 -12.43 -10.79
C PRO A 330 7.07 -12.01 -9.30
N VAL A 331 6.65 -10.77 -9.05
CA VAL A 331 6.48 -10.19 -7.71
C VAL A 331 5.22 -9.34 -7.67
N SER A 332 4.49 -9.41 -6.56
CA SER A 332 3.30 -8.60 -6.31
C SER A 332 3.48 -7.82 -5.02
N PHE A 333 3.57 -6.49 -5.10
CA PHE A 333 3.70 -5.65 -3.91
C PHE A 333 2.34 -5.36 -3.28
N VAL A 334 2.21 -5.62 -1.98
CA VAL A 334 0.97 -5.43 -1.21
C VAL A 334 1.08 -4.27 -0.21
N ARG A 335 2.30 -3.79 0.06
CA ARG A 335 2.54 -2.65 0.96
C ARG A 335 3.71 -1.83 0.46
N GLY A 336 3.65 -0.52 0.68
CA GLY A 336 4.78 0.39 0.56
C GLY A 336 4.79 1.40 1.69
N SER A 337 5.98 1.84 2.08
CA SER A 337 6.20 2.85 3.10
C SER A 337 7.57 3.49 2.87
N GLY A 338 7.60 4.81 2.71
CA GLY A 338 8.82 5.53 2.36
C GLY A 338 9.45 4.94 1.09
N ALA A 339 10.73 4.58 1.15
CA ALA A 339 11.46 3.98 0.03
C ALA A 339 11.42 2.45 -0.05
N ARG A 340 10.50 1.80 0.68
CA ARG A 340 10.44 0.33 0.76
C ARG A 340 9.08 -0.18 0.28
N LEU A 341 9.11 -1.35 -0.34
CA LEU A 341 7.95 -2.12 -0.78
C LEU A 341 8.03 -3.53 -0.19
N TRP A 342 6.89 -4.14 0.11
CA TRP A 342 6.80 -5.51 0.58
C TRP A 342 5.91 -6.31 -0.35
N ASP A 343 6.39 -7.49 -0.76
CA ASP A 343 5.60 -8.40 -1.57
C ASP A 343 4.56 -9.18 -0.75
N ASP A 344 3.75 -9.97 -1.43
CA ASP A 344 2.72 -10.84 -0.85
C ASP A 344 3.28 -11.98 0.02
N GLN A 345 4.60 -12.19 0.00
CA GLN A 345 5.34 -13.10 0.88
C GLN A 345 5.99 -12.37 2.06
N GLY A 346 5.78 -11.06 2.20
CA GLY A 346 6.36 -10.24 3.25
C GLY A 346 7.82 -9.86 3.02
N VAL A 347 8.40 -10.21 1.87
CA VAL A 347 9.78 -9.85 1.55
C VAL A 347 9.86 -8.35 1.28
N GLU A 348 10.79 -7.70 1.96
CA GLU A 348 11.06 -6.29 1.79
C GLU A 348 12.00 -6.03 0.61
N TYR A 349 11.70 -4.99 -0.17
CA TYR A 349 12.50 -4.51 -1.27
C TYR A 349 12.80 -3.03 -1.10
N LEU A 350 14.05 -2.66 -1.32
CA LEU A 350 14.43 -1.25 -1.45
C LEU A 350 14.04 -0.76 -2.84
N ASP A 351 13.21 0.28 -2.90
CA ASP A 351 12.73 0.86 -4.13
C ASP A 351 13.72 1.90 -4.66
N ALA A 352 14.54 1.51 -5.65
CA ALA A 352 15.39 2.44 -6.38
C ALA A 352 14.78 2.86 -7.72
N ILE A 353 13.47 2.77 -7.91
CA ILE A 353 12.76 3.21 -9.13
C ILE A 353 11.63 4.21 -8.87
N ALA A 354 11.07 4.24 -7.66
CA ALA A 354 9.93 5.09 -7.27
C ALA A 354 8.76 5.02 -8.27
N GLY A 355 8.40 3.82 -8.74
CA GLY A 355 7.38 3.66 -9.78
C GLY A 355 7.74 4.39 -11.10
N VAL A 356 9.02 4.45 -11.45
CA VAL A 356 9.57 5.20 -12.59
C VAL A 356 9.47 6.73 -12.37
N ALA A 357 9.95 7.18 -11.20
CA ALA A 357 9.93 8.56 -10.69
C ALA A 357 8.52 9.13 -10.41
N VAL A 358 7.55 8.28 -10.09
CA VAL A 358 6.19 8.64 -9.68
C VAL A 358 6.12 8.91 -8.17
N THR A 359 6.57 7.98 -7.33
CA THR A 359 6.46 8.08 -5.86
C THR A 359 7.67 8.80 -5.26
N SER A 360 7.92 10.04 -5.71
CA SER A 360 9.05 10.87 -5.26
C SER A 360 9.06 11.13 -3.75
N LEU A 361 7.90 11.22 -3.10
CA LEU A 361 7.74 11.32 -1.64
C LEU A 361 7.66 9.95 -0.96
N GLY A 362 7.99 8.88 -1.66
CA GLY A 362 7.85 7.51 -1.19
C GLY A 362 6.41 7.01 -1.23
N HIS A 363 6.24 5.79 -0.76
CA HIS A 363 4.96 5.07 -0.76
C HIS A 363 4.15 5.39 0.49
N ALA A 364 2.83 5.47 0.32
CA ALA A 364 1.85 5.67 1.40
C ALA A 364 2.15 6.85 2.33
N HIS A 365 2.67 7.96 1.79
CA HIS A 365 3.01 9.16 2.57
C HIS A 365 1.79 9.63 3.40
N PRO A 366 1.89 9.72 4.75
CA PRO A 366 0.72 9.93 5.62
C PRO A 366 -0.12 11.15 5.27
N GLU A 367 0.52 12.30 5.01
CA GLU A 367 -0.19 13.54 4.67
C GLU A 367 -0.91 13.49 3.31
N ILE A 368 -0.35 12.76 2.34
CA ILE A 368 -0.99 12.57 1.03
C ILE A 368 -2.19 11.64 1.17
N SER A 369 -2.02 10.52 1.91
CA SER A 369 -3.11 9.59 2.20
C SER A 369 -4.27 10.27 2.93
N ALA A 370 -3.97 11.14 3.92
CA ALA A 370 -4.97 11.93 4.62
C ALA A 370 -5.68 12.94 3.70
N ALA A 371 -4.92 13.64 2.83
CA ALA A 371 -5.49 14.55 1.85
C ALA A 371 -6.44 13.84 0.87
N ILE A 372 -6.06 12.65 0.40
CA ILE A 372 -6.90 11.80 -0.45
C ILE A 372 -8.18 11.42 0.31
N ALA A 373 -8.05 10.84 1.49
CA ALA A 373 -9.19 10.34 2.27
C ALA A 373 -10.19 11.46 2.59
N GLN A 374 -9.71 12.60 3.09
CA GLN A 374 -10.58 13.73 3.42
C GLN A 374 -11.26 14.31 2.17
N GLN A 375 -10.54 14.46 1.07
CA GLN A 375 -11.13 15.03 -0.15
C GLN A 375 -12.12 14.07 -0.80
N ALA A 376 -11.86 12.77 -0.76
CA ALA A 376 -12.79 11.75 -1.24
C ALA A 376 -14.09 11.74 -0.44
N GLY A 377 -14.02 11.96 0.88
CA GLY A 377 -15.20 12.12 1.74
C GLY A 377 -15.93 13.46 1.55
N THR A 378 -15.31 14.43 0.87
CA THR A 378 -15.88 15.77 0.66
C THR A 378 -16.47 15.93 -0.74
N LEU A 379 -15.64 15.85 -1.78
CA LEU A 379 -16.03 16.07 -3.17
C LEU A 379 -14.97 15.53 -4.13
N LEU A 380 -15.36 14.64 -5.04
CA LEU A 380 -14.47 14.03 -6.02
C LEU A 380 -14.46 14.74 -7.36
N HIS A 381 -15.63 15.15 -7.87
CA HIS A 381 -15.76 15.55 -9.27
C HIS A 381 -16.99 16.44 -9.51
N THR A 382 -16.82 17.46 -10.36
CA THR A 382 -17.88 18.38 -10.78
C THR A 382 -17.85 18.70 -12.28
N SER A 383 -16.92 18.10 -13.04
CA SER A 383 -16.49 18.56 -14.39
C SER A 383 -15.90 19.99 -14.40
N ASN A 384 -15.31 20.37 -15.54
CA ASN A 384 -14.75 21.71 -15.79
C ASN A 384 -15.82 22.74 -16.23
N VAL A 385 -17.12 22.40 -16.17
CA VAL A 385 -18.21 23.37 -16.43
C VAL A 385 -18.33 24.36 -15.27
N PHE A 386 -17.97 23.95 -14.05
CA PHE A 386 -18.00 24.77 -12.85
C PHE A 386 -16.59 25.08 -12.36
N ARG A 387 -16.44 26.17 -11.61
CA ARG A 387 -15.16 26.52 -10.98
C ARG A 387 -14.77 25.47 -9.93
N ILE A 388 -13.49 25.09 -9.94
CA ILE A 388 -12.93 24.15 -8.95
C ILE A 388 -11.83 24.87 -8.16
N ASP A 389 -12.10 25.19 -6.90
CA ASP A 389 -11.18 25.99 -6.08
C ASP A 389 -9.81 25.34 -5.89
N TRP A 390 -9.74 24.00 -5.77
CA TRP A 390 -8.46 23.28 -5.69
C TRP A 390 -7.65 23.36 -7.00
N GLN A 391 -8.32 23.42 -8.14
CA GLN A 391 -7.69 23.53 -9.47
C GLN A 391 -7.03 24.90 -9.63
N GLU A 392 -7.74 25.97 -9.25
CA GLU A 392 -7.21 27.34 -9.24
C GLU A 392 -5.97 27.44 -8.34
N ARG A 393 -6.04 26.91 -7.11
CA ARG A 393 -4.93 26.90 -6.15
C ARG A 393 -3.71 26.16 -6.69
N LEU A 394 -3.90 24.98 -7.28
CA LEU A 394 -2.78 24.23 -7.83
C LEU A 394 -2.18 24.95 -9.05
N GLY A 395 -3.03 25.53 -9.91
CA GLY A 395 -2.60 26.31 -11.07
C GLY A 395 -1.74 27.51 -10.66
N GLU A 396 -2.19 28.29 -9.69
CA GLU A 396 -1.46 29.44 -9.13
C GLU A 396 -0.09 29.01 -8.59
N ARG A 397 -0.05 27.96 -7.76
CA ARG A 397 1.20 27.47 -7.16
C ARG A 397 2.20 26.97 -8.20
N LEU A 398 1.74 26.20 -9.18
CA LEU A 398 2.61 25.71 -10.26
C LEU A 398 3.12 26.87 -11.11
N CYS A 399 2.28 27.82 -11.48
CA CYS A 399 2.68 29.00 -12.25
C CYS A 399 3.73 29.83 -11.49
N ALA A 400 3.52 30.06 -10.18
CA ALA A 400 4.46 30.77 -9.33
C ALA A 400 5.83 30.07 -9.23
N LEU A 401 5.84 28.74 -9.05
CA LEU A 401 7.08 27.95 -8.98
C LEU A 401 7.87 27.93 -10.30
N THR A 402 7.19 28.12 -11.42
CA THR A 402 7.75 27.85 -12.76
C THR A 402 7.97 29.10 -13.60
N GLY A 403 7.42 30.25 -13.20
CA GLY A 403 7.35 31.44 -14.04
C GLY A 403 6.38 31.32 -15.22
N MET A 404 5.50 30.31 -15.21
CA MET A 404 4.45 30.13 -16.21
C MET A 404 3.22 30.98 -15.90
N GLN A 405 2.29 31.09 -16.84
CA GLN A 405 1.13 31.97 -16.72
C GLN A 405 -0.20 31.21 -16.65
N ARG A 406 -0.30 30.08 -17.35
CA ARG A 406 -1.53 29.28 -17.43
C ARG A 406 -1.22 27.81 -17.27
N ALA A 407 -2.13 27.08 -16.64
CA ALA A 407 -2.08 25.63 -16.47
C ALA A 407 -3.34 24.98 -17.05
N PHE A 408 -3.16 23.90 -17.81
CA PHE A 408 -4.23 22.97 -18.15
C PHE A 408 -3.96 21.64 -17.45
N PHE A 409 -4.95 21.12 -16.72
CA PHE A 409 -4.83 19.87 -15.98
C PHE A 409 -5.46 18.69 -16.73
N CYS A 410 -4.77 17.55 -16.69
CA CYS A 410 -5.17 16.27 -17.25
C CYS A 410 -4.83 15.13 -16.27
N ASN A 411 -4.80 13.88 -16.72
CA ASN A 411 -4.72 12.69 -15.87
C ASN A 411 -3.39 11.94 -15.98
N SER A 412 -2.62 12.22 -17.04
CA SER A 412 -1.35 11.55 -17.29
C SER A 412 -0.36 12.45 -18.03
N GLY A 413 0.91 12.04 -18.03
CA GLY A 413 1.95 12.70 -18.83
C GLY A 413 1.69 12.64 -20.34
N ALA A 414 1.13 11.53 -20.85
CA ALA A 414 0.78 11.43 -22.27
C ALA A 414 -0.30 12.46 -22.65
N GLU A 415 -1.31 12.66 -21.82
CA GLU A 415 -2.31 13.71 -22.05
C GLU A 415 -1.72 15.12 -21.94
N ALA A 416 -0.79 15.36 -21.01
CA ALA A 416 -0.11 16.66 -20.90
C ALA A 416 0.70 16.97 -22.17
N ASN A 417 1.40 15.97 -22.70
CA ASN A 417 2.13 16.09 -23.96
C ASN A 417 1.19 16.23 -25.16
N GLU A 418 0.04 15.53 -25.21
CA GLU A 418 -1.00 15.81 -26.23
C GLU A 418 -1.45 17.27 -26.18
N THR A 419 -1.65 17.84 -24.98
CA THR A 419 -1.97 19.27 -24.83
C THR A 419 -0.86 20.15 -25.41
N ALA A 420 0.41 19.87 -25.11
CA ALA A 420 1.55 20.63 -25.64
C ALA A 420 1.67 20.53 -27.18
N LEU A 421 1.49 19.32 -27.75
CA LEU A 421 1.51 19.11 -29.20
C LEU A 421 0.37 19.85 -29.90
N LYS A 422 -0.81 19.93 -29.29
CA LYS A 422 -1.92 20.74 -29.79
C LYS A 422 -1.61 22.24 -29.74
N LEU A 423 -0.97 22.72 -28.68
CA LEU A 423 -0.50 24.12 -28.60
C LEU A 423 0.48 24.43 -29.74
N ALA A 424 1.47 23.57 -29.99
CA ALA A 424 2.42 23.75 -31.10
C ALA A 424 1.72 23.84 -32.46
N ARG A 425 0.75 22.96 -32.74
CA ARG A 425 -0.02 23.01 -33.99
C ARG A 425 -0.86 24.28 -34.12
N LEU A 426 -1.54 24.69 -33.05
CA LEU A 426 -2.30 25.95 -33.03
C LEU A 426 -1.38 27.17 -33.24
N HIS A 427 -0.20 27.17 -32.63
CA HIS A 427 0.82 28.21 -32.83
C HIS A 427 1.23 28.30 -34.29
N GLY A 428 1.53 27.16 -34.91
CA GLY A 428 1.86 27.06 -36.34
C GLY A 428 0.75 27.61 -37.24
N HIS A 429 -0.49 27.19 -37.00
CA HIS A 429 -1.63 27.67 -37.79
C HIS A 429 -1.94 29.15 -37.57
N ARG A 430 -1.75 29.70 -36.36
CA ARG A 430 -1.84 31.15 -36.12
C ARG A 430 -0.77 31.92 -36.89
N LYS A 431 0.40 31.29 -37.09
CA LYS A 431 1.47 31.78 -37.96
C LYS A 431 1.27 31.45 -39.45
N GLN A 432 0.10 30.95 -39.85
CA GLN A 432 -0.24 30.58 -41.23
C GLN A 432 0.66 29.48 -41.82
N VAL A 433 1.28 28.65 -40.99
CA VAL A 433 2.00 27.46 -41.43
C VAL A 433 0.99 26.37 -41.78
N ALA A 434 0.97 25.95 -43.05
CA ALA A 434 0.02 24.96 -43.56
C ALA A 434 0.19 23.58 -42.91
N ASN A 435 1.44 23.12 -42.76
CA ASN A 435 1.79 21.82 -42.20
C ASN A 435 2.78 21.97 -41.03
N PRO A 436 2.33 22.39 -39.84
CA PRO A 436 3.23 22.63 -38.71
C PRO A 436 4.02 21.37 -38.34
N LYS A 437 5.35 21.51 -38.27
CA LYS A 437 6.27 20.46 -37.83
C LYS A 437 6.84 20.75 -36.44
N ILE A 438 7.01 19.69 -35.67
CA ILE A 438 7.57 19.73 -34.32
C ILE A 438 8.86 18.93 -34.33
N VAL A 439 9.97 19.59 -33.97
CA VAL A 439 11.24 18.90 -33.76
C VAL A 439 11.16 18.11 -32.46
N VAL A 440 11.52 16.84 -32.52
CA VAL A 440 11.58 15.89 -31.40
C VAL A 440 12.91 15.16 -31.43
N MET A 441 13.30 14.57 -30.30
CA MET A 441 14.64 14.03 -30.15
C MET A 441 14.66 12.51 -30.31
N GLU A 442 15.63 11.99 -31.04
CA GLU A 442 15.94 10.56 -31.09
C GLU A 442 16.14 10.03 -29.66
N ASN A 443 15.64 8.82 -29.41
CA ASN A 443 15.61 8.14 -28.12
C ASN A 443 14.71 8.77 -27.04
N GLY A 444 13.97 9.84 -27.34
CA GLY A 444 13.01 10.45 -26.42
C GLY A 444 11.77 9.59 -26.18
N PHE A 445 11.04 9.86 -25.10
CA PHE A 445 9.78 9.18 -24.75
C PHE A 445 8.73 10.16 -24.23
N HIS A 446 7.67 10.37 -25.01
CA HIS A 446 6.64 11.38 -24.71
C HIS A 446 5.25 10.77 -24.43
N GLY A 447 5.10 9.45 -24.53
CA GLY A 447 3.84 8.76 -24.24
C GLY A 447 3.55 7.61 -25.21
N ARG A 448 2.32 7.09 -25.13
CA ARG A 448 1.84 5.98 -25.97
C ARG A 448 0.48 6.25 -26.62
N THR A 449 -0.01 7.48 -26.60
CA THR A 449 -1.13 7.89 -27.47
C THR A 449 -0.61 8.10 -28.89
N ILE A 450 -1.45 8.06 -29.93
CA ILE A 450 -0.96 8.09 -31.32
C ILE A 450 -0.05 9.31 -31.61
N ALA A 451 -0.39 10.52 -31.14
CA ALA A 451 0.46 11.68 -31.38
C ALA A 451 1.75 11.66 -30.54
N THR A 452 1.66 11.30 -29.25
CA THR A 452 2.85 11.22 -28.39
C THR A 452 3.78 10.05 -28.75
N LEU A 453 3.23 8.96 -29.30
CA LEU A 453 3.98 7.86 -29.86
C LEU A 453 4.71 8.28 -31.15
N SER A 454 4.06 9.10 -31.97
CA SER A 454 4.69 9.70 -33.16
C SER A 454 5.82 10.65 -32.78
N ALA A 455 5.65 11.42 -31.69
CA ALA A 455 6.69 12.27 -31.13
C ALA A 455 7.85 11.48 -30.47
N THR A 456 7.57 10.28 -29.93
CA THR A 456 8.55 9.44 -29.24
C THR A 456 9.63 8.95 -30.21
N GLY A 457 10.90 9.31 -29.99
CA GLY A 457 12.02 8.96 -30.86
C GLY A 457 12.56 7.53 -30.71
N ASN A 458 11.69 6.56 -30.44
CA ASN A 458 12.09 5.17 -30.24
C ASN A 458 11.32 4.25 -31.21
N LEU A 459 12.00 3.84 -32.28
CA LEU A 459 11.42 2.99 -33.35
C LEU A 459 10.84 1.68 -32.79
N ALA A 460 11.47 1.06 -31.79
CA ALA A 460 10.97 -0.17 -31.19
C ALA A 460 9.65 0.02 -30.41
N LYS A 461 9.32 1.25 -30.01
CA LYS A 461 8.02 1.57 -29.39
C LYS A 461 6.95 1.87 -30.45
N GLN A 462 7.36 2.43 -31.59
CA GLN A 462 6.47 2.81 -32.69
C GLN A 462 6.01 1.61 -33.54
N GLY A 463 6.89 0.62 -33.72
CA GLY A 463 6.66 -0.51 -34.62
C GLY A 463 5.34 -1.24 -34.38
N GLY A 464 4.56 -1.41 -35.45
CA GLY A 464 3.27 -2.10 -35.46
C GLY A 464 2.05 -1.19 -35.28
N PHE A 465 2.25 0.13 -35.16
CA PHE A 465 1.18 1.13 -35.04
C PHE A 465 1.11 2.11 -36.22
N GLU A 466 1.83 1.81 -37.30
CA GLU A 466 1.84 2.61 -38.53
C GLU A 466 0.47 2.58 -39.26
N PRO A 467 0.11 3.65 -40.01
CA PRO A 467 0.86 4.89 -40.20
C PRO A 467 0.83 5.79 -38.95
N LEU A 468 2.01 6.32 -38.60
CA LEU A 468 2.13 7.30 -37.52
C LEU A 468 1.58 8.66 -37.95
N LEU A 469 1.27 9.51 -36.96
CA LEU A 469 0.81 10.86 -37.22
C LEU A 469 1.96 11.70 -37.81
N PRO A 470 1.78 12.36 -38.96
CA PRO A 470 2.81 13.20 -39.56
C PRO A 470 3.03 14.51 -38.77
N GLY A 471 4.08 15.24 -39.12
CA GLY A 471 4.42 16.54 -38.54
C GLY A 471 5.49 16.49 -37.44
N PHE A 472 6.31 15.45 -37.40
CA PHE A 472 7.44 15.32 -36.48
C PHE A 472 8.76 15.20 -37.25
N LEU A 473 9.79 15.89 -36.77
CA LEU A 473 11.16 15.77 -37.24
C LEU A 473 12.03 15.22 -36.11
N HIS A 474 12.46 13.97 -36.23
CA HIS A 474 13.36 13.33 -35.25
C HIS A 474 14.80 13.70 -35.55
N LEU A 475 15.44 14.40 -34.62
CA LEU A 475 16.84 14.81 -34.71
C LEU A 475 17.65 14.23 -33.55
N SER A 476 18.97 14.11 -33.73
CA SER A 476 19.84 13.58 -32.68
C SER A 476 19.82 14.45 -31.42
N TYR A 477 19.74 13.79 -30.26
CA TYR A 477 19.68 14.47 -28.96
C TYR A 477 21.03 15.11 -28.60
N ASP A 478 20.98 16.32 -28.05
CA ASP A 478 22.16 17.11 -27.62
C ASP A 478 23.08 17.55 -28.78
N ASP A 479 22.49 17.70 -29.97
CA ASP A 479 23.14 18.17 -31.21
C ASP A 479 22.43 19.42 -31.75
N ILE A 480 22.98 20.60 -31.42
CA ILE A 480 22.40 21.87 -31.88
C ILE A 480 22.53 22.05 -33.40
N GLU A 481 23.55 21.46 -34.00
CA GLU A 481 23.86 21.68 -35.41
C GLU A 481 22.84 20.97 -36.28
N ALA A 482 22.41 19.76 -35.89
CA ALA A 482 21.28 19.08 -36.51
C ALA A 482 20.01 19.95 -36.50
N VAL A 483 19.74 20.68 -35.41
CA VAL A 483 18.57 21.56 -35.30
C VAL A 483 18.71 22.81 -36.17
N ARG A 484 19.91 23.40 -36.24
CA ARG A 484 20.20 24.54 -37.15
C ARG A 484 20.02 24.14 -38.61
N GLN A 485 20.56 22.99 -39.02
CA GLN A 485 20.38 22.46 -40.37
C GLN A 485 18.90 22.20 -40.70
N ALA A 486 18.14 21.65 -39.76
CA ALA A 486 16.70 21.48 -39.92
C ALA A 486 15.97 22.83 -40.05
N ALA A 487 16.40 23.86 -39.32
CA ALA A 487 15.85 25.22 -39.43
C ALA A 487 16.03 25.81 -40.83
N GLU A 488 17.17 25.58 -41.46
CA GLU A 488 17.46 26.03 -42.83
C GLU A 488 16.62 25.29 -43.88
N GLN A 489 16.38 23.99 -43.67
CA GLN A 489 15.72 23.12 -44.64
C GLN A 489 14.19 23.11 -44.51
N SER A 490 13.65 23.43 -43.33
CA SER A 490 12.24 23.20 -43.00
C SER A 490 11.59 24.49 -42.47
N PRO A 491 10.99 25.32 -43.34
CA PRO A 491 10.36 26.59 -42.94
C PRO A 491 9.07 26.40 -42.12
N ASP A 492 8.60 25.17 -42.02
CA ASP A 492 7.36 24.76 -41.36
C ASP A 492 7.56 24.25 -39.93
N ILE A 493 8.77 24.34 -39.37
CA ILE A 493 9.01 24.07 -37.94
C ILE A 493 8.33 25.16 -37.11
N VAL A 494 7.64 24.75 -36.05
CA VAL A 494 6.89 25.65 -35.16
C VAL A 494 7.21 25.46 -33.68
N ALA A 495 7.82 24.34 -33.32
CA ALA A 495 8.16 24.01 -31.95
C ALA A 495 9.26 22.95 -31.86
N VAL A 496 9.93 22.92 -30.71
CA VAL A 496 10.87 21.87 -30.29
C VAL A 496 10.33 21.24 -29.01
N LEU A 497 10.21 19.92 -28.96
CA LEU A 497 9.86 19.15 -27.76
C LEU A 497 11.05 18.32 -27.30
N ILE A 498 11.48 18.51 -26.05
CA ILE A 498 12.68 17.85 -25.52
C ILE A 498 12.57 17.57 -24.01
N GLU A 499 13.15 16.45 -23.58
CA GLU A 499 13.41 16.12 -22.18
C GLU A 499 14.76 16.75 -21.72
N PRO A 500 14.83 17.48 -20.59
CA PRO A 500 16.11 17.95 -20.03
C PRO A 500 17.11 16.83 -19.72
N VAL A 501 16.57 15.66 -19.35
CA VAL A 501 17.31 14.40 -19.21
C VAL A 501 16.45 13.32 -19.85
N GLN A 502 16.94 12.68 -20.91
CA GLN A 502 16.23 11.55 -21.51
C GLN A 502 16.24 10.35 -20.57
N GLY A 503 15.07 10.05 -20.01
CA GLY A 503 14.90 9.01 -19.03
C GLY A 503 14.95 7.61 -19.63
N GLU A 504 14.01 7.34 -20.53
CA GLU A 504 13.97 6.10 -21.30
C GLU A 504 15.11 6.04 -22.32
N GLY A 505 15.66 7.18 -22.76
CA GLY A 505 16.81 7.25 -23.66
C GLY A 505 18.14 6.81 -23.06
N GLY A 506 18.18 6.40 -21.78
CA GLY A 506 19.39 5.91 -21.11
C GLY A 506 20.03 6.90 -20.14
N ILE A 507 19.23 7.73 -19.47
CA ILE A 507 19.72 8.76 -18.53
C ILE A 507 20.76 9.66 -19.21
N ARG A 508 20.40 10.23 -20.37
CA ARG A 508 21.26 11.17 -21.10
C ARG A 508 20.89 12.59 -20.67
N VAL A 509 21.80 13.27 -20.00
CA VAL A 509 21.62 14.66 -19.55
C VAL A 509 21.95 15.60 -20.71
N ALA A 510 21.03 16.47 -21.10
CA ALA A 510 21.33 17.53 -22.07
C ALA A 510 22.36 18.49 -21.49
N ARG A 511 23.30 18.94 -22.32
CA ARG A 511 24.24 19.97 -21.86
C ARG A 511 23.51 21.30 -21.67
N ALA A 512 23.94 22.06 -20.67
CA ALA A 512 23.30 23.32 -20.31
C ALA A 512 23.46 24.39 -21.41
N ASP A 513 24.59 24.39 -22.14
CA ASP A 513 24.82 25.23 -23.31
C ASP A 513 23.86 24.84 -24.46
N TYR A 514 23.72 23.56 -24.77
CA TYR A 514 22.77 23.08 -25.77
C TYR A 514 21.33 23.56 -25.50
N LEU A 515 20.84 23.46 -24.27
CA LEU A 515 19.51 23.96 -23.90
C LEU A 515 19.38 25.50 -24.05
N ARG A 516 20.44 26.25 -23.76
CA ARG A 516 20.47 27.72 -23.99
C ARG A 516 20.47 28.05 -25.48
N GLU A 517 21.25 27.32 -26.27
CA GLU A 517 21.29 27.49 -27.73
C GLU A 517 19.94 27.14 -28.37
N LEU A 518 19.28 26.07 -27.93
CA LEU A 518 17.92 25.73 -28.34
C LEU A 518 16.93 26.85 -28.02
N ARG A 519 16.98 27.40 -26.80
CA ARG A 519 16.13 28.53 -26.41
C ARG A 519 16.35 29.72 -27.32
N ALA A 520 17.60 30.11 -27.55
CA ALA A 520 17.94 31.24 -28.43
C ALA A 520 17.47 31.00 -29.87
N LEU A 521 17.63 29.79 -30.39
CA LEU A 521 17.16 29.41 -31.72
C LEU A 521 15.63 29.46 -31.81
N CYS A 522 14.91 28.93 -30.81
CA CYS A 522 13.47 29.02 -30.74
C CYS A 522 13.00 30.49 -30.70
N ASP A 523 13.69 31.37 -29.98
CA ASP A 523 13.38 32.80 -29.95
C ASP A 523 13.58 33.45 -31.32
N GLN A 524 14.71 33.17 -31.98
CA GLN A 524 15.06 33.70 -33.29
C GLN A 524 14.00 33.36 -34.36
N HIS A 525 13.50 32.12 -34.37
CA HIS A 525 12.50 31.67 -35.32
C HIS A 525 11.05 31.83 -34.81
N GLY A 526 10.88 32.27 -33.56
CA GLY A 526 9.60 32.32 -32.85
C GLY A 526 8.93 30.95 -32.72
N TRP A 527 9.70 29.88 -32.60
CA TRP A 527 9.21 28.54 -32.27
C TRP A 527 8.90 28.44 -30.79
N LEU A 528 8.00 27.53 -30.42
CA LEU A 528 7.81 27.19 -29.01
C LEU A 528 8.90 26.23 -28.55
N LEU A 529 9.64 26.58 -27.50
CA LEU A 529 10.45 25.60 -26.77
C LEU A 529 9.55 24.90 -25.75
N MET A 530 9.37 23.60 -25.91
CA MET A 530 8.52 22.76 -25.06
C MET A 530 9.38 21.77 -24.29
N LEU A 531 9.29 21.77 -22.97
CA LEU A 531 10.03 20.84 -22.12
C LEU A 531 9.13 19.79 -21.50
N ASP A 532 9.46 18.53 -21.79
CA ASP A 532 8.88 17.38 -21.11
C ASP A 532 9.58 17.19 -19.76
N GLU A 533 8.96 17.72 -18.70
CA GLU A 533 9.43 17.65 -17.32
C GLU A 533 8.68 16.58 -16.53
N ILE A 534 7.99 15.66 -17.22
CA ILE A 534 7.18 14.62 -16.57
C ILE A 534 8.06 13.72 -15.70
N GLN A 535 9.27 13.37 -16.15
CA GLN A 535 10.23 12.59 -15.35
C GLN A 535 11.26 13.45 -14.62
N THR A 536 11.73 14.54 -15.23
CA THR A 536 12.86 15.36 -14.73
C THR A 536 12.45 16.43 -13.74
N GLY A 537 11.18 16.83 -13.77
CA GLY A 537 10.64 17.88 -12.92
C GLY A 537 10.35 17.41 -11.50
N MET A 538 9.71 18.30 -10.74
CA MET A 538 9.33 18.07 -9.35
C MET A 538 10.52 17.55 -8.52
N GLY A 539 11.64 18.26 -8.55
CA GLY A 539 12.79 17.98 -7.67
C GLY A 539 13.73 16.86 -8.10
N ARG A 540 13.36 16.04 -9.10
CA ARG A 540 14.09 14.82 -9.47
C ARG A 540 15.57 15.06 -9.79
N THR A 541 15.86 16.14 -10.51
CA THR A 541 17.21 16.50 -10.98
C THR A 541 18.00 17.35 -9.97
N GLY A 542 17.48 17.57 -8.77
CA GLY A 542 18.12 18.44 -7.76
C GLY A 542 17.74 19.93 -7.86
N ALA A 543 16.89 20.28 -8.82
CA ALA A 543 16.19 21.55 -8.92
C ALA A 543 14.68 21.27 -9.04
N TRP A 544 13.82 22.28 -8.87
CA TRP A 544 12.38 22.09 -9.04
C TRP A 544 12.06 21.52 -10.42
N PHE A 545 12.74 22.04 -11.46
CA PHE A 545 12.59 21.61 -12.85
C PHE A 545 13.96 21.55 -13.53
N GLY A 546 14.16 20.57 -14.41
CA GLY A 546 15.41 20.32 -15.13
C GLY A 546 15.91 21.52 -15.94
N TYR A 547 15.01 22.32 -16.50
CA TYR A 547 15.38 23.51 -17.27
C TYR A 547 16.16 24.55 -16.46
N GLN A 548 15.99 24.57 -15.14
CA GLN A 548 16.60 25.56 -14.25
C GLN A 548 18.12 25.42 -14.20
N HIS A 549 18.66 24.21 -14.47
CA HIS A 549 20.10 23.97 -14.56
C HIS A 549 20.76 24.69 -15.75
N ALA A 550 19.98 24.98 -16.80
CA ALA A 550 20.43 25.78 -17.94
C ALA A 550 20.10 27.28 -17.80
N ALA A 551 19.38 27.68 -16.75
CA ALA A 551 18.90 29.04 -16.52
C ALA A 551 18.06 29.61 -17.68
N ILE A 552 17.28 28.75 -18.34
CA ILE A 552 16.33 29.14 -19.39
C ILE A 552 14.90 29.17 -18.85
N THR A 553 13.92 29.55 -19.68
CA THR A 553 12.51 29.30 -19.39
C THR A 553 11.82 28.85 -20.67
N PRO A 554 11.12 27.69 -20.67
CA PRO A 554 10.42 27.22 -21.86
C PRO A 554 9.13 28.02 -22.11
N ASP A 555 8.54 27.86 -23.30
CA ASP A 555 7.22 28.43 -23.62
C ASP A 555 6.09 27.52 -23.12
N VAL A 556 6.34 26.20 -23.17
CA VAL A 556 5.43 25.15 -22.71
C VAL A 556 6.21 24.15 -21.87
N MET A 557 5.60 23.66 -20.79
CA MET A 557 6.20 22.62 -19.96
C MET A 557 5.14 21.63 -19.52
N THR A 558 5.46 20.34 -19.58
CA THR A 558 4.55 19.28 -19.13
C THR A 558 5.07 18.62 -17.86
N VAL A 559 4.17 18.37 -16.91
CA VAL A 559 4.48 17.82 -15.58
C VAL A 559 3.44 16.76 -15.24
N ALA A 560 3.86 15.63 -14.64
CA ALA A 560 2.96 14.58 -14.14
C ALA A 560 3.69 13.78 -13.05
N LYS A 561 3.49 12.45 -12.99
CA LYS A 561 4.21 11.51 -12.11
C LYS A 561 4.29 11.99 -10.66
N ALA A 562 5.43 12.54 -10.26
CA ALA A 562 5.70 13.10 -8.94
C ALA A 562 4.64 14.12 -8.49
N LEU A 563 4.02 14.88 -9.41
CA LEU A 563 2.94 15.83 -9.10
C LEU A 563 1.79 15.21 -8.30
N GLY A 564 1.45 13.95 -8.56
CA GLY A 564 0.41 13.23 -7.81
C GLY A 564 0.95 12.22 -6.79
N ASN A 565 2.27 12.01 -6.74
CA ASN A 565 2.94 11.00 -5.93
C ASN A 565 2.20 9.64 -5.90
N GLY A 566 1.78 9.15 -7.07
CA GLY A 566 1.02 7.91 -7.22
C GLY A 566 -0.46 8.10 -7.59
N PHE A 567 -1.05 9.29 -7.33
CA PHE A 567 -2.38 9.62 -7.84
C PHE A 567 -2.32 10.14 -9.30
N PRO A 568 -3.22 9.72 -10.22
CA PRO A 568 -3.18 10.17 -11.60
C PRO A 568 -3.48 11.68 -11.74
N ILE A 569 -2.49 12.44 -12.20
CA ILE A 569 -2.60 13.85 -12.58
C ILE A 569 -1.47 14.21 -13.55
N GLY A 570 -1.79 15.06 -14.53
CA GLY A 570 -0.83 15.74 -15.38
C GLY A 570 -1.19 17.21 -15.53
N ALA A 571 -0.24 18.02 -15.96
CA ALA A 571 -0.42 19.44 -16.25
C ALA A 571 0.42 19.84 -17.46
N CYS A 572 -0.15 20.67 -18.32
CA CYS A 572 0.55 21.41 -19.35
C CYS A 572 0.52 22.89 -18.96
N LEU A 573 1.69 23.46 -18.72
CA LEU A 573 1.91 24.84 -18.30
C LEU A 573 2.41 25.64 -19.49
N ALA A 574 1.95 26.88 -19.65
CA ALA A 574 2.31 27.72 -20.77
C ALA A 574 2.54 29.18 -20.34
N ARG A 575 3.39 29.86 -21.10
CA ARG A 575 3.63 31.31 -20.99
C ARG A 575 3.68 31.99 -22.36
N GLY A 576 3.61 33.32 -22.36
CA GLY A 576 3.76 34.12 -23.58
C GLY A 576 2.71 33.75 -24.62
N ALA A 577 3.10 33.67 -25.89
CA ALA A 577 2.19 33.38 -26.98
C ALA A 577 1.42 32.06 -26.79
N ALA A 578 2.02 31.07 -26.12
CA ALA A 578 1.41 29.76 -25.89
C ALA A 578 0.24 29.79 -24.88
N ALA A 579 0.27 30.71 -23.91
CA ALA A 579 -0.70 30.78 -22.82
C ALA A 579 -2.14 31.10 -23.29
N ASP A 580 -2.27 31.84 -24.39
CA ASP A 580 -3.55 32.32 -24.93
C ASP A 580 -3.92 31.61 -26.26
N LEU A 581 -3.31 30.45 -26.55
CA LEU A 581 -3.59 29.69 -27.77
C LEU A 581 -4.94 28.97 -27.75
N PHE A 582 -5.36 28.46 -26.59
CA PHE A 582 -6.65 27.81 -26.47
C PHE A 582 -7.77 28.82 -26.20
N SER A 583 -8.88 28.64 -26.92
CA SER A 583 -10.18 29.23 -26.59
C SER A 583 -11.15 28.14 -26.11
N PRO A 584 -12.23 28.52 -25.39
CA PRO A 584 -13.24 27.55 -24.92
C PRO A 584 -13.72 26.63 -26.05
N GLY A 585 -13.71 25.32 -25.78
CA GLY A 585 -14.13 24.27 -26.73
C GLY A 585 -13.00 23.66 -27.57
N GLN A 586 -11.81 24.26 -27.64
CA GLN A 586 -10.69 23.70 -28.43
C GLN A 586 -9.97 22.53 -27.75
N HIS A 587 -10.06 22.43 -26.42
CA HIS A 587 -9.55 21.31 -25.64
C HIS A 587 -10.35 21.15 -24.35
N GLY A 588 -10.25 19.98 -23.73
CA GLY A 588 -10.98 19.65 -22.51
C GLY A 588 -10.61 18.26 -22.01
N SER A 589 -10.94 17.99 -20.76
CA SER A 589 -10.81 16.70 -20.11
C SER A 589 -11.94 16.54 -19.11
N THR A 590 -12.56 15.36 -19.07
CA THR A 590 -13.59 15.06 -18.08
C THR A 590 -12.98 15.09 -16.69
N PHE A 591 -11.98 14.24 -16.43
CA PHE A 591 -11.38 14.10 -15.10
C PHE A 591 -10.25 15.10 -14.82
N GLY A 592 -9.68 15.73 -15.85
CA GLY A 592 -8.56 16.65 -15.71
C GLY A 592 -8.91 17.82 -14.79
N GLY A 593 -8.08 18.04 -13.77
CA GLY A 593 -8.26 19.14 -12.83
C GLY A 593 -9.34 18.94 -11.77
N ASN A 594 -9.81 17.71 -11.55
CA ASN A 594 -10.81 17.43 -10.50
C ASN A 594 -10.32 17.83 -9.08
N PRO A 595 -11.24 18.12 -8.14
CA PRO A 595 -10.91 18.54 -6.78
C PRO A 595 -9.92 17.62 -6.04
N LEU A 596 -10.07 16.29 -6.17
CA LEU A 596 -9.20 15.32 -5.50
C LEU A 596 -7.77 15.39 -6.02
N ALA A 597 -7.59 15.26 -7.32
CA ALA A 597 -6.27 15.32 -7.95
C ALA A 597 -5.55 16.63 -7.63
N CYS A 598 -6.25 17.76 -7.72
CA CYS A 598 -5.64 19.07 -7.49
C CYS A 598 -5.27 19.29 -6.03
N ARG A 599 -6.08 18.81 -5.07
CA ARG A 599 -5.72 18.86 -3.66
C ARG A 599 -4.51 17.99 -3.35
N VAL A 600 -4.42 16.80 -3.94
CA VAL A 600 -3.23 15.95 -3.83
C VAL A 600 -2.00 16.68 -4.37
N GLY A 601 -2.10 17.29 -5.55
CA GLY A 601 -1.02 18.08 -6.13
C GLY A 601 -0.58 19.24 -5.22
N CYS A 602 -1.52 19.98 -4.64
CA CYS A 602 -1.21 21.03 -3.67
C CYS A 602 -0.45 20.47 -2.45
N THR A 603 -0.91 19.34 -1.92
CA THR A 603 -0.28 18.67 -0.77
C THR A 603 1.15 18.23 -1.10
N VAL A 604 1.36 17.65 -2.29
CA VAL A 604 2.71 17.29 -2.78
C VAL A 604 3.61 18.52 -2.84
N LEU A 605 3.15 19.64 -3.40
CA LEU A 605 3.93 20.87 -3.46
C LEU A 605 4.28 21.42 -2.07
N ASP A 606 3.34 21.35 -1.12
CA ASP A 606 3.56 21.78 0.26
C ASP A 606 4.67 20.95 0.92
N LEU A 607 4.61 19.62 0.80
CA LEU A 607 5.60 18.69 1.34
C LEU A 607 6.98 18.91 0.71
N MET A 608 7.02 18.99 -0.62
CA MET A 608 8.27 19.20 -1.35
C MET A 608 8.95 20.52 -0.99
N THR A 609 8.16 21.57 -0.75
CA THR A 609 8.65 22.88 -0.34
C THR A 609 9.13 22.86 1.10
N ARG A 610 8.31 22.34 2.03
CA ARG A 610 8.61 22.25 3.46
C ARG A 610 9.91 21.48 3.72
N ASP A 611 10.08 20.35 3.02
CA ASP A 611 11.19 19.42 3.26
C ASP A 611 12.38 19.69 2.32
N GLU A 612 12.35 20.80 1.57
CA GLU A 612 13.39 21.24 0.61
C GLU A 612 13.84 20.12 -0.34
N LEU A 613 12.90 19.30 -0.83
CA LEU A 613 13.23 18.07 -1.54
C LEU A 613 14.08 18.25 -2.80
N PRO A 614 13.93 19.31 -3.62
CA PRO A 614 14.87 19.56 -4.71
C PRO A 614 16.32 19.69 -4.22
N ARG A 615 16.56 20.47 -3.16
CA ARG A 615 17.91 20.65 -2.59
C ARG A 615 18.44 19.33 -2.03
N ARG A 616 17.60 18.57 -1.33
CA ARG A 616 17.96 17.24 -0.81
C ARG A 616 18.35 16.28 -1.94
N ALA A 617 17.58 16.25 -3.03
CA ALA A 617 17.87 15.42 -4.19
C ALA A 617 19.19 15.80 -4.89
N ALA A 618 19.58 17.08 -4.88
CA ALA A 618 20.89 17.49 -5.37
C ALA A 618 22.03 16.90 -4.53
N VAL A 619 21.93 17.01 -3.20
CA VAL A 619 22.95 16.50 -2.26
C VAL A 619 23.05 14.96 -2.33
N LEU A 620 21.92 14.26 -2.23
CA LEU A 620 21.90 12.80 -2.27
C LEU A 620 22.25 12.25 -3.65
N GLY A 621 21.90 12.96 -4.72
CA GLY A 621 22.29 12.62 -6.08
C GLY A 621 23.80 12.67 -6.29
N ALA A 622 24.46 13.73 -5.80
CA ALA A 622 25.91 13.84 -5.83
C ALA A 622 26.59 12.70 -5.05
N ARG A 623 26.07 12.38 -3.85
CA ARG A 623 26.53 11.23 -3.06
C ARG A 623 26.37 9.92 -3.82
N LEU A 624 25.20 9.66 -4.40
CA LEU A 624 24.90 8.43 -5.14
C LEU A 624 25.87 8.27 -6.33
N LEU A 625 26.08 9.31 -7.12
CA LEU A 625 26.99 9.29 -8.26
C LEU A 625 28.44 9.06 -7.85
N ASP A 626 28.94 9.78 -6.84
CA ASP A 626 30.32 9.63 -6.35
C ASP A 626 30.56 8.23 -5.77
N SER A 627 29.62 7.73 -4.96
CA SER A 627 29.70 6.38 -4.39
C SER A 627 29.66 5.28 -5.46
N LEU A 628 28.81 5.43 -6.49
CA LEU A 628 28.79 4.51 -7.63
C LEU A 628 30.09 4.58 -8.44
N GLN A 629 30.63 5.78 -8.68
CA GLN A 629 31.90 5.95 -9.39
C GLN A 629 33.06 5.29 -8.64
N LYS A 630 33.11 5.44 -7.32
CA LYS A 630 34.10 4.77 -6.47
C LYS A 630 33.96 3.25 -6.50
N ALA A 631 32.73 2.74 -6.43
CA ALA A 631 32.47 1.30 -6.36
C ALA A 631 32.63 0.58 -7.71
N LEU A 632 32.31 1.25 -8.83
CA LEU A 632 32.12 0.62 -10.14
C LEU A 632 32.93 1.25 -11.27
N GLY A 633 33.57 2.40 -11.06
CA GLY A 633 34.28 3.13 -12.12
C GLY A 633 35.45 2.38 -12.74
N GLY A 634 36.05 1.43 -12.01
CA GLY A 634 37.10 0.53 -12.52
C GLY A 634 36.57 -0.83 -12.99
N HIS A 635 35.26 -1.05 -12.99
CA HIS A 635 34.67 -2.34 -13.36
C HIS A 635 34.74 -2.54 -14.88
N PRO A 636 35.28 -3.66 -15.39
CA PRO A 636 35.60 -3.82 -16.82
C PRO A 636 34.39 -3.76 -17.75
N ASN A 637 33.19 -4.08 -17.23
CA ASN A 637 31.96 -4.10 -18.02
C ASN A 637 31.13 -2.80 -17.87
N VAL A 638 31.61 -1.78 -17.15
CA VAL A 638 30.90 -0.51 -16.95
C VAL A 638 31.48 0.54 -17.89
N ASN A 639 30.69 1.00 -18.86
CA ASN A 639 31.09 2.01 -19.83
C ASN A 639 31.01 3.42 -19.27
N ALA A 640 29.93 3.72 -18.55
CA ALA A 640 29.69 5.06 -18.01
C ALA A 640 28.72 5.04 -16.82
N ILE A 641 28.95 5.94 -15.88
CA ILE A 641 28.03 6.28 -14.79
C ILE A 641 27.70 7.76 -14.94
N ARG A 642 26.41 8.08 -15.04
CA ARG A 642 25.94 9.44 -15.32
C ARG A 642 24.60 9.71 -14.65
N GLY A 643 24.27 10.98 -14.47
CA GLY A 643 22.99 11.35 -13.92
C GLY A 643 22.95 12.80 -13.47
N GLN A 644 21.78 13.21 -12.98
CA GLN A 644 21.55 14.53 -12.42
C GLN A 644 20.52 14.39 -11.29
N GLY A 645 20.86 14.88 -10.09
CA GLY A 645 20.06 14.61 -8.89
C GLY A 645 19.88 13.10 -8.65
N LEU A 646 18.68 12.69 -8.28
CA LEU A 646 18.33 11.27 -8.04
C LEU A 646 17.79 10.59 -9.30
N MET A 647 18.43 10.89 -10.45
CA MET A 647 18.18 10.26 -11.75
C MET A 647 19.51 9.80 -12.32
N VAL A 648 19.83 8.52 -12.09
CA VAL A 648 21.17 7.96 -12.33
C VAL A 648 21.10 6.74 -13.25
N GLY A 649 22.06 6.66 -14.16
CA GLY A 649 22.24 5.58 -15.11
C GLY A 649 23.65 4.97 -15.00
N ILE A 650 23.71 3.64 -15.08
CA ILE A 650 24.95 2.86 -15.16
C ILE A 650 24.89 2.06 -16.46
N GLU A 651 25.68 2.47 -17.44
CA GLU A 651 25.74 1.83 -18.74
C GLU A 651 26.77 0.71 -18.75
N LEU A 652 26.34 -0.47 -19.19
CA LEU A 652 27.19 -1.63 -19.37
C LEU A 652 27.55 -1.82 -20.84
N ASP A 653 28.64 -2.55 -21.08
CA ASP A 653 29.14 -2.94 -22.40
C ASP A 653 28.27 -3.98 -23.13
N ARG A 654 27.17 -4.42 -22.51
CA ARG A 654 26.31 -5.49 -23.00
C ARG A 654 24.84 -5.26 -22.65
N ASN A 655 23.97 -6.08 -23.25
CA ASN A 655 22.61 -6.21 -22.74
C ASN A 655 22.62 -6.75 -21.30
N CYS A 656 21.85 -6.12 -20.43
CA CYS A 656 21.80 -6.38 -19.01
C CYS A 656 20.36 -6.47 -18.48
N THR A 657 19.38 -6.73 -19.36
CA THR A 657 17.96 -6.79 -18.96
C THR A 657 17.66 -7.88 -17.93
N GLU A 658 18.48 -8.93 -17.87
CA GLU A 658 18.43 -9.97 -16.85
C GLU A 658 18.72 -9.44 -15.44
N LEU A 659 19.44 -8.32 -15.32
CA LEU A 659 19.77 -7.72 -14.03
C LEU A 659 18.52 -7.24 -13.28
N VAL A 660 17.41 -6.95 -13.96
CA VAL A 660 16.16 -6.57 -13.29
C VAL A 660 15.66 -7.72 -12.40
N GLY A 661 15.61 -8.94 -12.95
CA GLY A 661 15.19 -10.12 -12.20
C GLY A 661 16.21 -10.53 -11.14
N ARG A 662 17.52 -10.39 -11.43
CA ARG A 662 18.58 -10.69 -10.47
C ARG A 662 18.63 -9.69 -9.32
N ALA A 663 18.44 -8.39 -9.55
CA ALA A 663 18.37 -7.39 -8.50
C ALA A 663 17.20 -7.67 -7.55
N LEU A 664 16.06 -8.06 -8.12
CA LEU A 664 14.88 -8.49 -7.37
C LEU A 664 15.19 -9.73 -6.52
N ALA A 665 15.70 -10.80 -7.13
CA ALA A 665 15.88 -12.10 -6.47
C ALA A 665 17.08 -12.14 -5.51
N GLU A 666 18.23 -11.62 -5.93
CA GLU A 666 19.51 -11.71 -5.20
C GLU A 666 19.70 -10.57 -4.20
N GLN A 667 19.23 -9.36 -4.55
CA GLN A 667 19.55 -8.14 -3.80
C GLN A 667 18.34 -7.49 -3.16
N ARG A 668 17.11 -7.99 -3.39
CA ARG A 668 15.86 -7.34 -2.95
C ARG A 668 15.85 -5.84 -3.27
N LEU A 669 16.33 -5.49 -4.46
CA LEU A 669 16.46 -4.13 -4.95
C LEU A 669 15.63 -3.99 -6.22
N LEU A 670 14.79 -2.97 -6.28
CA LEU A 670 14.04 -2.66 -7.49
C LEU A 670 14.86 -1.72 -8.37
N ILE A 671 15.15 -2.16 -9.59
CA ILE A 671 15.82 -1.37 -10.63
C ILE A 671 15.03 -1.47 -11.94
N THR A 672 15.32 -0.59 -12.88
CA THR A 672 14.92 -0.78 -14.28
C THR A 672 16.15 -0.85 -15.17
N VAL A 673 16.02 -1.48 -16.33
CA VAL A 673 17.01 -1.39 -17.41
C VAL A 673 16.34 -0.72 -18.59
N THR A 674 17.01 0.29 -19.15
CA THR A 674 16.59 0.91 -20.40
C THR A 674 17.67 0.76 -21.47
N ARG A 675 17.29 0.90 -22.73
CA ARG A 675 18.15 0.72 -23.91
C ARG A 675 18.88 -0.64 -23.97
N GLY A 676 18.40 -1.62 -23.21
CA GLY A 676 19.02 -2.94 -23.10
C GLY A 676 20.26 -2.97 -22.20
N SER A 677 21.02 -1.88 -22.06
CA SER A 677 22.34 -1.86 -21.41
C SER A 677 22.48 -0.89 -20.23
N VAL A 678 21.48 -0.07 -19.92
CA VAL A 678 21.58 0.97 -18.89
C VAL A 678 20.72 0.62 -17.68
N ILE A 679 21.35 0.29 -16.55
CA ILE A 679 20.66 0.22 -15.26
C ILE A 679 20.24 1.64 -14.89
N ARG A 680 18.96 1.82 -14.59
CA ARG A 680 18.37 3.11 -14.23
C ARG A 680 17.86 3.09 -12.80
N LEU A 681 18.35 4.05 -12.03
CA LEU A 681 18.01 4.30 -10.63
C LEU A 681 17.30 5.65 -10.51
N LEU A 682 16.13 5.62 -9.88
CA LEU A 682 15.21 6.73 -9.63
C LEU A 682 14.67 6.65 -8.18
N PRO A 683 15.51 6.53 -7.14
CA PRO A 683 15.03 6.33 -5.77
C PRO A 683 14.14 7.49 -5.28
N PRO A 684 13.20 7.27 -4.34
CA PRO A 684 12.43 8.36 -3.75
C PRO A 684 13.31 9.50 -3.22
N LEU A 685 12.86 10.74 -3.35
CA LEU A 685 13.61 11.94 -2.93
C LEU A 685 13.76 12.02 -1.40
N ILE A 686 12.88 11.30 -0.69
CA ILE A 686 12.88 11.15 0.77
C ILE A 686 13.87 10.11 1.28
N CYS A 687 14.60 9.40 0.39
CA CYS A 687 15.62 8.46 0.84
C CYS A 687 16.61 9.13 1.80
N ASP A 688 17.06 8.39 2.80
CA ASP A 688 18.17 8.80 3.65
C ASP A 688 19.53 8.39 3.05
N GLU A 689 20.60 8.92 3.63
CA GLU A 689 21.97 8.67 3.22
C GLU A 689 22.32 7.18 3.28
N MET A 690 21.79 6.44 4.26
CA MET A 690 22.04 5.01 4.42
C MET A 690 21.35 4.21 3.32
N GLN A 691 20.13 4.57 2.94
CA GLN A 691 19.40 3.96 1.83
C GLN A 691 20.10 4.24 0.50
N ILE A 692 20.63 5.44 0.30
CA ILE A 692 21.45 5.77 -0.88
C ILE A 692 22.70 4.88 -0.93
N ASP A 693 23.42 4.73 0.17
CA ASP A 693 24.59 3.86 0.23
C ASP A 693 24.24 2.37 0.03
N ASP A 694 23.11 1.91 0.58
CA ASP A 694 22.62 0.54 0.43
C ASP A 694 22.30 0.21 -1.04
N ILE A 695 21.73 1.17 -1.79
CA ILE A 695 21.56 1.03 -3.25
C ILE A 695 22.91 0.78 -3.93
N VAL A 696 23.94 1.55 -3.60
CA VAL A 696 25.28 1.40 -4.18
C VAL A 696 25.86 0.03 -3.88
N VAL A 697 25.79 -0.41 -2.62
CA VAL A 697 26.32 -1.70 -2.18
C VAL A 697 25.61 -2.86 -2.90
N ARG A 698 24.29 -2.81 -3.01
CA ARG A 698 23.49 -3.85 -3.69
C ARG A 698 23.77 -3.90 -5.18
N VAL A 699 23.89 -2.74 -5.84
CA VAL A 699 24.26 -2.68 -7.26
C VAL A 699 25.69 -3.19 -7.48
N ALA A 700 26.64 -2.85 -6.60
CA ALA A 700 28.01 -3.35 -6.70
C ALA A 700 28.08 -4.88 -6.54
N ARG A 701 27.36 -5.44 -5.57
CA ARG A 701 27.23 -6.90 -5.39
C ARG A 701 26.56 -7.59 -6.59
N LEU A 702 25.59 -6.93 -7.22
CA LEU A 702 24.91 -7.45 -8.40
C LEU A 702 25.86 -7.63 -9.59
N LEU A 703 26.81 -6.69 -9.75
CA LEU A 703 27.79 -6.67 -10.84
C LEU A 703 29.09 -7.43 -10.51
N ALA A 704 29.39 -7.69 -9.24
CA ALA A 704 30.58 -8.43 -8.82
C ALA A 704 30.66 -9.85 -9.43
N SER A 705 31.87 -10.27 -9.80
CA SER A 705 32.14 -11.65 -10.25
C SER A 705 31.93 -12.66 -9.12
N ASN A 706 31.60 -13.91 -9.45
CA ASN A 706 31.39 -14.97 -8.45
C ASN A 706 32.61 -15.18 -7.52
N VAL A 707 33.83 -14.87 -7.98
CA VAL A 707 35.07 -14.94 -7.19
C VAL A 707 35.12 -13.82 -6.14
N ALA A 708 34.66 -12.61 -6.47
CA ALA A 708 34.62 -11.47 -5.54
C ALA A 708 33.48 -11.59 -4.51
N LYS A 709 32.38 -12.26 -4.86
CA LYS A 709 31.25 -12.52 -3.93
C LYS A 709 31.69 -13.36 -2.72
N ASN A 710 32.55 -14.36 -2.91
CA ASN A 710 33.06 -15.19 -1.82
C ASN A 710 34.03 -14.43 -0.90
N ALA A 711 34.90 -13.58 -1.45
CA ALA A 711 35.84 -12.78 -0.66
C ALA A 711 35.15 -11.75 0.27
N ILE A 712 34.01 -11.18 -0.17
CA ILE A 712 33.22 -10.24 0.66
C ILE A 712 32.49 -10.98 1.81
N VAL A 713 32.01 -12.20 1.56
CA VAL A 713 31.40 -13.05 2.61
C VAL A 713 32.43 -13.51 3.63
N GLU A 714 33.64 -13.87 3.19
CA GLU A 714 34.75 -14.25 4.08
C GLU A 714 35.25 -13.07 4.93
N ALA A 715 35.33 -11.86 4.37
CA ALA A 715 35.71 -10.66 5.12
C ALA A 715 34.66 -10.26 6.18
N ALA A 716 33.37 -10.44 5.88
CA ALA A 716 32.29 -10.21 6.83
C ALA A 716 32.28 -11.24 7.96
N ALA A 717 32.57 -12.52 7.66
CA ALA A 717 32.67 -13.59 8.66
C ALA A 717 33.87 -13.39 9.62
N GLN A 718 35.01 -12.90 9.13
CA GLN A 718 36.18 -12.61 9.96
C GLN A 718 35.98 -11.43 10.92
N THR A 719 35.05 -10.52 10.61
CA THR A 719 34.72 -9.37 11.48
C THR A 719 33.81 -9.77 12.66
N ILE A 720 33.10 -10.91 12.57
CA ILE A 720 32.16 -11.39 13.60
C ILE A 720 32.86 -12.31 14.63
N VAL A 721 33.95 -12.98 14.26
CA VAL A 721 34.70 -13.88 15.17
C VAL A 721 35.72 -13.11 16.04
N GLY A 722 35.90 -11.81 15.80
CA GLY A 722 36.86 -10.94 16.50
C GLY A 722 36.26 -9.93 17.50
N ARG A 723 35.02 -10.12 17.98
CA ARG A 723 34.43 -9.31 19.07
C ARG A 723 33.92 -10.16 20.21
#